data_AF-A0AB36SB45-F1
#
_entry.id   AF-A0AB36SB45-F1
#
_cell.length_a   1.000
_cell.length_b   1.000
_cell.length_c   1.000
_cell.angle_alpha   90.00
_cell.angle_beta   90.00
_cell.angle_gamma   90.00
#
_symmetry.space_group_name_H-M   'P 1'
#
loop_
_entity.id
_entity.type
_entity.pdbx_description
1 polymer ?
#
loop_
_entity_poly.entity_id
_entity_poly.type
_entity_poly.pdbx_seq_one_letter_code
_entity_poly.pdbx_strand_id
1 'polypeptide(L)'
;MVEKYDGHTKEKLTDEKLMDTLTYTVTNLASKQTTELTEKNNWEASFVPGDYQIVETNAPEGYAVDATPINFTIDQKMQVTSGSQLVDSVEPTSSGLYLKDNQLVFRQFDEPKQATVKKNIHLLKYDQTTKKEVADLSGLTFKLTSYQDEARQQVKEQIPLTKDYQAELEPGFYGVQEETAPTGYALENSEYYFTINSTGAVKGADSSAIATWSDGYLTQSPGSADTLYQSADQLYFQKFDQKQKQAKEFNLQLLKYDKSTKKQVSDLSGLSFQLTQYQAGEHKQVIEQQMITGNQISDFTIKLNPGYDYTIKEVTAPDGYELSNSNFDFKITEDGQLSSEKSVGVPQWNPSFETKAETNQDILYQDGKQLYYQKFDKKIAQTVTKKIKLLKYDKTTRTPIGTLTGLKFTITQYSDEKYTKTSRVIDVAQDYTAELTPGHYSITETSAPTGFSVEHTPYYFTIKADGGVKLLHGSLKEWSTGYLVVANTNEDQLYQNKDQLYFEKFDTTQMDQLQLHLLKYDGQTQKTIKNISKLKFQVTQYQQADPTKVVKVQQLSGEKASDFIMTVKESSIYKIQEISAPEGYQLDDSTFEFTVDAKGTFHLKGGQAAPQWQTKDEAVASTKVDQLYQQKSEAYFQKMDKKKAIPILPQTGGHGTLGFYLSASLFIVLAGILYKKRAKN
;
A
#
# COMPACT_ATOMS: atom_id res chain seq x y z
N MET A 1 -55.24 42.18 13.19
CA MET A 1 -55.90 40.94 12.74
C MET A 1 -55.27 40.49 11.43
N VAL A 2 -55.25 39.18 11.15
CA VAL A 2 -54.80 38.64 9.86
C VAL A 2 -55.95 37.92 9.16
N GLU A 3 -56.07 38.10 7.85
CA GLU A 3 -56.96 37.34 6.98
C GLU A 3 -56.17 36.64 5.88
N LYS A 4 -56.41 35.34 5.72
CA LYS A 4 -55.72 34.51 4.74
C LYS A 4 -56.66 34.07 3.62
N TYR A 5 -56.17 34.14 2.39
CA TYR A 5 -56.91 33.78 1.18
C TYR A 5 -56.06 32.89 0.27
N ASP A 6 -56.74 32.06 -0.51
CA ASP A 6 -56.13 31.30 -1.60
C ASP A 6 -55.77 32.24 -2.77
N GLY A 7 -54.54 32.14 -3.26
CA GLY A 7 -53.98 32.94 -4.35
C GLY A 7 -54.65 32.70 -5.70
N HIS A 8 -55.12 31.47 -5.96
CA HIS A 8 -55.81 31.09 -7.19
C HIS A 8 -57.32 31.36 -7.10
N THR A 9 -58.02 30.82 -6.10
CA THR A 9 -59.48 30.87 -6.01
C THR A 9 -60.00 32.18 -5.43
N LYS A 10 -59.15 32.94 -4.73
CA LYS A 10 -59.50 34.16 -3.97
C LYS A 10 -60.52 33.92 -2.85
N GLU A 11 -60.72 32.67 -2.43
CA GLU A 11 -61.57 32.33 -1.30
C GLU A 11 -60.81 32.46 0.03
N LYS A 12 -61.53 32.79 1.11
CA LYS A 12 -60.95 32.93 2.45
C LYS A 12 -60.64 31.56 3.03
N LEU A 13 -59.45 31.38 3.58
CA LEU A 13 -59.06 30.16 4.30
C LEU A 13 -59.61 30.23 5.73
N THR A 14 -60.47 29.28 6.11
CA THR A 14 -61.16 29.27 7.41
C THR A 14 -61.13 27.91 8.13
N ASP A 15 -60.44 26.91 7.59
CA ASP A 15 -60.29 25.62 8.25
C ASP A 15 -59.26 25.74 9.38
N GLU A 16 -59.70 25.53 10.64
CA GLU A 16 -58.84 25.62 11.84
C GLU A 16 -57.58 24.75 11.68
N LYS A 17 -57.69 23.55 11.11
CA LYS A 17 -56.56 22.63 10.95
C LYS A 17 -55.56 23.14 9.90
N LEU A 18 -56.02 23.86 8.89
CA LEU A 18 -55.16 24.47 7.87
C LEU A 18 -54.33 25.61 8.48
N MET A 19 -54.89 26.30 9.46
CA MET A 19 -54.33 27.52 10.07
C MET A 19 -53.40 27.25 11.26
N ASP A 20 -53.34 26.01 11.76
CA ASP A 20 -52.48 25.58 12.90
C ASP A 20 -51.00 25.94 12.72
N THR A 21 -50.50 25.95 11.47
CA THR A 21 -49.08 26.21 11.15
C THR A 21 -48.80 27.67 10.80
N LEU A 22 -49.83 28.49 10.65
CA LEU A 22 -49.69 29.87 10.20
C LEU A 22 -49.05 30.72 11.30
N THR A 23 -48.04 31.51 10.93
CA THR A 23 -47.39 32.45 11.86
C THR A 23 -46.94 33.70 11.12
N TYR A 24 -47.05 34.84 11.80
CA TYR A 24 -46.49 36.11 11.34
C TYR A 24 -45.59 36.72 12.39
N THR A 25 -44.64 37.53 11.96
CA THR A 25 -43.90 38.41 12.85
C THR A 25 -44.18 39.87 12.52
N VAL A 26 -44.56 40.65 13.51
CA VAL A 26 -44.64 42.11 13.44
C VAL A 26 -43.47 42.72 14.20
N THR A 27 -42.67 43.53 13.53
CA THR A 27 -41.44 44.12 14.08
C THR A 27 -41.56 45.63 14.13
N ASN A 28 -41.35 46.24 15.30
CA ASN A 28 -41.10 47.69 15.37
C ASN A 28 -39.67 47.96 14.88
N LEU A 29 -39.51 48.76 13.83
CA LEU A 29 -38.23 48.93 13.15
C LEU A 29 -37.23 49.75 13.96
N ALA A 30 -37.69 50.62 14.87
CA ALA A 30 -36.85 51.44 15.74
C ALA A 30 -36.38 50.68 16.98
N SER A 31 -37.30 50.05 17.71
CA SER A 31 -36.96 49.30 18.94
C SER A 31 -36.46 47.87 18.67
N LYS A 32 -36.66 47.36 17.44
CA LYS A 32 -36.44 45.96 17.05
C LYS A 32 -37.27 44.95 17.83
N GLN A 33 -38.27 45.41 18.57
CA GLN A 33 -39.20 44.52 19.28
C GLN A 33 -40.07 43.78 18.28
N THR A 34 -40.12 42.46 18.41
CA THR A 34 -40.95 41.57 17.59
C THR A 34 -42.11 41.01 18.40
N THR A 35 -43.27 40.95 17.76
CA THR A 35 -44.47 40.27 18.26
C THR A 35 -44.85 39.21 17.23
N GLU A 36 -44.89 37.95 17.64
CA GLU A 36 -45.39 36.86 16.82
C GLU A 36 -46.93 36.84 16.86
N LEU A 37 -47.59 36.71 15.71
CA LEU A 37 -49.03 36.52 15.59
C LEU A 37 -49.30 35.05 15.24
N THR A 38 -50.15 34.42 16.03
CA THR A 38 -50.57 33.03 15.91
C THR A 38 -52.05 32.92 16.28
N GLU A 39 -52.63 31.74 16.14
CA GLU A 39 -53.98 31.50 16.63
C GLU A 39 -54.08 31.68 18.16
N LYS A 40 -53.02 31.33 18.91
CA LYS A 40 -53.01 31.38 20.39
C LYS A 40 -53.17 32.78 20.96
N ASN A 41 -52.82 33.81 20.20
CA ASN A 41 -53.01 35.21 20.58
C ASN A 41 -54.05 35.92 19.72
N ASN A 42 -54.98 35.16 19.12
CA ASN A 42 -56.08 35.65 18.29
C ASN A 42 -55.62 36.55 17.14
N TRP A 43 -54.36 36.42 16.68
CA TRP A 43 -53.79 37.26 15.61
C TRP A 43 -53.78 38.77 15.92
N GLU A 44 -53.65 39.13 17.20
CA GLU A 44 -53.70 40.51 17.68
C GLU A 44 -52.34 41.03 18.19
N ALA A 45 -52.06 42.31 17.90
CA ALA A 45 -50.95 43.06 18.44
C ALA A 45 -51.38 44.49 18.80
N SER A 46 -50.77 45.04 19.85
CA SER A 46 -50.96 46.44 20.26
C SER A 46 -49.85 47.31 19.69
N PHE A 47 -50.23 48.51 19.23
CA PHE A 47 -49.32 49.43 18.57
C PHE A 47 -49.23 50.77 19.30
N VAL A 48 -48.04 51.35 19.24
CA VAL A 48 -47.79 52.77 19.54
C VAL A 48 -47.35 53.47 18.24
N PRO A 49 -47.32 54.81 18.17
CA PRO A 49 -46.78 55.49 17.00
C PRO A 49 -45.35 55.03 16.68
N GLY A 50 -45.07 54.71 15.42
CA GLY A 50 -43.77 54.20 14.95
C GLY A 50 -43.82 53.49 13.61
N ASP A 51 -42.65 53.05 13.14
CA ASP A 51 -42.49 52.28 11.89
C ASP A 51 -42.44 50.78 12.18
N TYR A 52 -43.18 50.02 11.38
CA TYR A 52 -43.38 48.59 11.56
C TYR A 52 -43.22 47.81 10.26
N GLN A 53 -42.95 46.53 10.42
CA GLN A 53 -42.90 45.54 9.34
C GLN A 53 -43.65 44.29 9.77
N ILE A 54 -44.55 43.78 8.92
CA ILE A 54 -45.15 42.45 9.07
C ILE A 54 -44.59 41.49 8.02
N VAL A 55 -44.27 40.26 8.44
CA VAL A 55 -43.71 39.20 7.58
C VAL A 55 -44.41 37.89 7.91
N GLU A 56 -44.80 37.13 6.88
CA GLU A 56 -45.21 35.74 7.06
C GLU A 56 -44.01 34.87 7.36
N THR A 57 -44.04 34.17 8.49
CA THR A 57 -42.95 33.29 8.92
C THR A 57 -43.25 31.83 8.63
N ASN A 58 -44.52 31.43 8.66
CA ASN A 58 -44.98 30.12 8.22
C ASN A 58 -46.37 30.26 7.61
N ALA A 59 -46.61 29.55 6.51
CA ALA A 59 -47.89 29.53 5.79
C ALA A 59 -48.80 28.38 6.28
N PRO A 60 -50.10 28.41 5.93
CA PRO A 60 -51.01 27.30 6.17
C PRO A 60 -50.54 25.98 5.54
N GLU A 61 -50.97 24.84 6.07
CA GLU A 61 -50.66 23.53 5.49
C GLU A 61 -51.13 23.49 4.02
N GLY A 62 -50.24 23.11 3.10
CA GLY A 62 -50.54 23.09 1.66
C GLY A 62 -50.32 24.40 0.91
N TYR A 63 -49.83 25.48 1.54
CA TYR A 63 -49.55 26.77 0.88
C TYR A 63 -48.07 27.20 0.98
N ALA A 64 -47.57 27.89 -0.05
CA ALA A 64 -46.19 28.38 -0.08
C ALA A 64 -46.05 29.66 0.77
N VAL A 65 -44.99 29.75 1.57
CA VAL A 65 -44.69 30.94 2.40
C VAL A 65 -44.35 32.12 1.50
N ASP A 66 -45.08 33.23 1.65
CA ASP A 66 -44.72 34.52 1.06
C ASP A 66 -44.11 35.43 2.13
N ALA A 67 -42.79 35.29 2.31
CA ALA A 67 -42.00 36.06 3.27
C ALA A 67 -41.73 37.52 2.82
N THR A 68 -42.46 38.05 1.85
CA THR A 68 -42.32 39.43 1.38
C THR A 68 -42.76 40.41 2.48
N PRO A 69 -41.88 41.27 3.01
CA PRO A 69 -42.26 42.15 4.10
C PRO A 69 -43.18 43.29 3.67
N ILE A 70 -44.23 43.56 4.45
CA ILE A 70 -45.05 44.77 4.31
C ILE A 70 -44.69 45.76 5.40
N ASN A 71 -44.18 46.92 4.98
CA ASN A 71 -43.81 48.01 5.88
C ASN A 71 -44.97 49.00 6.03
N PHE A 72 -45.22 49.46 7.26
CA PHE A 72 -46.24 50.48 7.54
C PHE A 72 -45.82 51.38 8.72
N THR A 73 -46.35 52.60 8.73
CA THR A 73 -46.11 53.60 9.77
C THR A 73 -47.42 53.93 10.47
N ILE A 74 -47.38 54.06 11.80
CA ILE A 74 -48.47 54.56 12.62
C ILE A 74 -48.05 55.94 13.15
N ASP A 75 -48.80 56.98 12.78
CA ASP A 75 -48.49 58.36 13.19
C ASP A 75 -48.99 58.69 14.61
N GLN A 76 -48.68 59.90 15.08
CA GLN A 76 -49.11 60.38 16.41
C GLN A 76 -50.63 60.53 16.57
N LYS A 77 -51.39 60.53 15.47
CA LYS A 77 -52.86 60.57 15.43
C LYS A 77 -53.45 59.17 15.23
N MET A 78 -52.64 58.11 15.32
CA MET A 78 -53.01 56.72 15.07
C MET A 78 -53.49 56.46 13.64
N GLN A 79 -53.08 57.28 12.66
CA GLN A 79 -53.30 56.99 11.24
C GLN A 79 -52.20 56.07 10.72
N VAL A 80 -52.59 55.14 9.84
CA VAL A 80 -51.69 54.14 9.28
C VAL A 80 -51.37 54.46 7.83
N THR A 81 -50.10 54.44 7.46
CA THR A 81 -49.65 54.53 6.07
C THR A 81 -48.81 53.33 5.67
N SER A 82 -49.02 52.80 4.48
CA SER A 82 -48.17 51.75 3.88
C SER A 82 -47.48 52.35 2.65
N GLY A 83 -46.14 52.42 2.69
CA GLY A 83 -45.40 53.28 1.76
C GLY A 83 -45.87 54.73 1.83
N SER A 84 -46.29 55.30 0.69
CA SER A 84 -46.81 56.68 0.60
C SER A 84 -48.34 56.78 0.66
N GLN A 85 -49.06 55.67 0.86
CA GLN A 85 -50.53 55.63 0.83
C GLN A 85 -51.11 55.53 2.24
N LEU A 86 -52.18 56.27 2.49
CA LEU A 86 -53.02 56.10 3.67
C LEU A 86 -53.75 54.75 3.57
N VAL A 87 -53.71 53.98 4.64
CA VAL A 87 -54.48 52.74 4.77
C VAL A 87 -55.90 53.13 5.19
N ASP A 88 -56.88 52.82 4.37
CA ASP A 88 -58.30 53.12 4.59
C ASP A 88 -59.12 51.83 4.73
N SER A 89 -60.45 51.95 4.66
CA SER A 89 -61.38 50.81 4.79
C SER A 89 -61.65 50.06 3.49
N VAL A 90 -60.89 50.30 2.42
CA VAL A 90 -61.02 49.57 1.16
C VAL A 90 -60.29 48.24 1.26
N GLU A 91 -61.04 47.15 1.08
CA GLU A 91 -60.48 45.81 1.05
C GLU A 91 -59.55 45.61 -0.16
N PRO A 92 -58.29 45.16 0.04
CA PRO A 92 -57.36 45.00 -1.05
C PRO A 92 -57.66 43.72 -1.84
N THR A 93 -57.45 43.79 -3.16
CA THR A 93 -57.59 42.65 -4.10
C THR A 93 -56.31 41.82 -4.23
N SER A 94 -55.24 42.24 -3.57
CA SER A 94 -53.94 41.58 -3.45
C SER A 94 -53.46 41.65 -1.99
N SER A 95 -52.32 41.03 -1.67
CA SER A 95 -51.76 41.07 -0.32
C SER A 95 -51.47 42.53 0.11
N GLY A 96 -51.92 42.92 1.31
CA GLY A 96 -51.91 44.32 1.74
C GLY A 96 -52.59 44.58 3.09
N LEU A 97 -52.64 45.85 3.47
CA LEU A 97 -53.21 46.34 4.74
C LEU A 97 -54.50 47.13 4.48
N TYR A 98 -55.49 47.01 5.37
CA TYR A 98 -56.69 47.85 5.39
C TYR A 98 -57.27 47.99 6.81
N LEU A 99 -58.19 48.94 7.01
CA LEU A 99 -58.86 49.19 8.28
C LEU A 99 -60.28 48.62 8.30
N LYS A 100 -60.58 47.77 9.27
CA LYS A 100 -61.92 47.19 9.50
C LYS A 100 -62.28 47.31 10.96
N ASP A 101 -63.44 47.90 11.27
CA ASP A 101 -63.93 48.08 12.65
C ASP A 101 -62.88 48.72 13.59
N ASN A 102 -62.16 49.72 13.07
CA ASN A 102 -61.08 50.42 13.77
C ASN A 102 -59.87 49.53 14.15
N GLN A 103 -59.71 48.39 13.47
CA GLN A 103 -58.54 47.51 13.57
C GLN A 103 -57.74 47.50 12.26
N LEU A 104 -56.42 47.41 12.39
CA LEU A 104 -55.54 47.14 11.26
C LEU A 104 -55.60 45.65 10.89
N VAL A 105 -55.99 45.37 9.65
CA VAL A 105 -56.10 44.03 9.09
C VAL A 105 -55.02 43.83 8.04
N PHE A 106 -54.26 42.76 8.18
CA PHE A 106 -53.36 42.28 7.14
C PHE A 106 -54.05 41.17 6.35
N ARG A 107 -54.29 41.40 5.05
CA ARG A 107 -54.84 40.39 4.14
C ARG A 107 -53.73 39.84 3.27
N GLN A 108 -53.62 38.51 3.16
CA GLN A 108 -52.61 37.87 2.33
C GLN A 108 -53.18 36.74 1.48
N PHE A 109 -52.81 36.74 0.19
CA PHE A 109 -53.14 35.69 -0.77
C PHE A 109 -51.92 34.78 -0.98
N ASP A 110 -52.00 33.50 -0.60
CA ASP A 110 -50.90 32.55 -0.83
C ASP A 110 -51.18 31.62 -1.98
N GLU A 111 -50.13 31.31 -2.72
CA GLU A 111 -50.21 30.28 -3.73
C GLU A 111 -50.18 28.87 -3.09
N PRO A 112 -51.06 27.94 -3.49
CA PRO A 112 -50.97 26.55 -3.07
C PRO A 112 -49.59 25.98 -3.38
N LYS A 113 -49.04 25.17 -2.47
CA LYS A 113 -47.88 24.32 -2.76
C LYS A 113 -48.24 23.45 -3.95
N GLN A 114 -47.54 23.61 -5.07
CA GLN A 114 -47.76 22.76 -6.23
C GLN A 114 -47.47 21.30 -5.84
N ALA A 115 -48.40 20.40 -6.13
CA ALA A 115 -48.20 18.97 -5.93
C ALA A 115 -46.97 18.54 -6.74
N THR A 116 -45.95 18.03 -6.07
CA THR A 116 -44.76 17.48 -6.72
C THR A 116 -45.16 16.23 -7.49
N VAL A 117 -45.33 16.36 -8.81
CA VAL A 117 -45.50 15.21 -9.70
C VAL A 117 -44.13 14.58 -9.87
N LYS A 118 -43.95 13.42 -9.23
CA LYS A 118 -42.72 12.63 -9.38
C LYS A 118 -42.83 11.70 -10.58
N LYS A 119 -41.69 11.38 -11.19
CA LYS A 119 -41.59 10.39 -12.29
C LYS A 119 -40.64 9.29 -11.91
N ASN A 120 -40.94 8.05 -12.29
CA ASN A 120 -40.00 6.94 -12.15
C ASN A 120 -39.28 6.70 -13.47
N ILE A 121 -37.95 6.79 -13.50
CA ILE A 121 -37.15 6.48 -14.70
C ILE A 121 -36.71 5.01 -14.69
N HIS A 122 -36.75 4.38 -15.86
CA HIS A 122 -36.22 3.05 -16.14
C HIS A 122 -35.15 3.17 -17.22
N LEU A 123 -34.00 2.54 -17.02
CA LEU A 123 -32.94 2.52 -18.02
C LEU A 123 -32.97 1.18 -18.75
N LEU A 124 -33.08 1.24 -20.08
CA LEU A 124 -33.20 0.07 -20.95
C LEU A 124 -32.04 0.05 -21.94
N LYS A 125 -31.47 -1.15 -22.12
CA LYS A 125 -30.32 -1.35 -23.00
C LYS A 125 -30.71 -2.09 -24.26
N TYR A 126 -30.34 -1.57 -25.42
CA TYR A 126 -30.57 -2.22 -26.71
C TYR A 126 -29.27 -2.40 -27.49
N ASP A 127 -29.21 -3.51 -28.22
CA ASP A 127 -28.17 -3.75 -29.22
C ASP A 127 -28.46 -2.86 -30.44
N GLN A 128 -27.49 -2.00 -30.79
CA GLN A 128 -27.63 -1.03 -31.87
C GLN A 128 -27.84 -1.66 -33.25
N THR A 129 -27.35 -2.89 -33.47
CA THR A 129 -27.44 -3.60 -34.75
C THR A 129 -28.75 -4.37 -34.88
N THR A 130 -29.06 -5.20 -33.88
CA THR A 130 -30.22 -6.09 -33.90
C THR A 130 -31.50 -5.43 -33.43
N LYS A 131 -31.41 -4.26 -32.79
CA LYS A 131 -32.52 -3.52 -32.17
C LYS A 131 -33.27 -4.32 -31.10
N LYS A 132 -32.64 -5.36 -30.54
CA LYS A 132 -33.18 -6.16 -29.45
C LYS A 132 -32.66 -5.66 -28.11
N GLU A 133 -33.49 -5.80 -27.08
CA GLU A 133 -33.11 -5.50 -25.71
C GLU A 133 -32.00 -6.46 -25.26
N VAL A 134 -31.02 -5.93 -24.53
CA VAL A 134 -29.89 -6.68 -23.99
C VAL A 134 -30.34 -7.30 -22.66
N ALA A 135 -30.53 -8.61 -22.64
CA ALA A 135 -31.00 -9.31 -21.44
C ALA A 135 -29.93 -9.45 -20.33
N ASP A 136 -28.65 -9.57 -20.72
CA ASP A 136 -27.53 -9.66 -19.78
C ASP A 136 -26.90 -8.28 -19.59
N LEU A 137 -27.23 -7.64 -18.47
CA LEU A 137 -26.72 -6.33 -18.08
C LEU A 137 -25.50 -6.44 -17.16
N SER A 138 -24.81 -7.58 -17.12
CA SER A 138 -23.63 -7.77 -16.27
C SER A 138 -22.53 -6.76 -16.61
N GLY A 139 -22.03 -6.07 -15.58
CA GLY A 139 -21.00 -5.04 -15.72
C GLY A 139 -21.51 -3.66 -16.15
N LEU A 140 -22.82 -3.51 -16.41
CA LEU A 140 -23.43 -2.22 -16.74
C LEU A 140 -23.52 -1.31 -15.50
N THR A 141 -23.17 -0.04 -15.66
CA THR A 141 -23.43 0.99 -14.67
C THR A 141 -23.84 2.30 -15.34
N PHE A 142 -24.79 2.99 -14.72
CA PHE A 142 -25.26 4.29 -15.14
C PHE A 142 -25.08 5.30 -14.02
N LYS A 143 -24.83 6.54 -14.42
CA LYS A 143 -24.85 7.72 -13.59
C LYS A 143 -26.07 8.56 -13.93
N LEU A 144 -26.91 8.82 -12.94
CA LEU A 144 -28.01 9.78 -13.03
C LEU A 144 -27.66 10.99 -12.18
N THR A 145 -27.59 12.16 -12.81
CA THR A 145 -27.17 13.41 -12.19
C THR A 145 -28.32 14.41 -12.22
N SER A 146 -28.56 15.08 -11.09
CA SER A 146 -29.41 16.27 -11.03
C SER A 146 -28.56 17.54 -10.98
N TYR A 147 -29.03 18.59 -11.65
CA TYR A 147 -28.35 19.88 -11.76
C TYR A 147 -29.16 20.99 -11.10
N GLN A 148 -28.48 22.05 -10.64
CA GLN A 148 -29.12 23.21 -10.02
C GLN A 148 -29.98 24.01 -11.01
N ASP A 149 -29.54 24.08 -12.27
CA ASP A 149 -30.17 24.88 -13.32
C ASP A 149 -29.98 24.24 -14.71
N GLU A 150 -30.61 24.84 -15.72
CA GLU A 150 -30.54 24.43 -17.12
C GLU A 150 -29.12 24.58 -17.72
N ALA A 151 -28.31 25.47 -17.17
CA ALA A 151 -26.92 25.67 -17.59
C ALA A 151 -26.03 24.48 -17.20
N ARG A 152 -26.47 23.62 -16.26
CA ARG A 152 -25.83 22.34 -15.88
C ARG A 152 -24.38 22.50 -15.41
N GLN A 153 -24.02 23.68 -14.94
CA GLN A 153 -22.66 23.96 -14.45
C GLN A 153 -22.44 23.42 -13.03
N GLN A 154 -23.51 23.29 -12.25
CA GLN A 154 -23.46 22.82 -10.87
C GLN A 154 -24.31 21.57 -10.69
N VAL A 155 -23.65 20.49 -10.31
CA VAL A 155 -24.30 19.26 -9.85
C VAL A 155 -24.99 19.55 -8.52
N LYS A 156 -26.28 19.22 -8.44
CA LYS A 156 -27.05 19.25 -7.20
C LYS A 156 -26.84 17.96 -6.41
N GLU A 157 -27.04 16.82 -7.07
CA GLU A 157 -26.91 15.50 -6.46
C GLU A 157 -26.74 14.42 -7.53
N GLN A 158 -25.98 13.37 -7.23
CA GLN A 158 -25.97 12.13 -8.01
C GLN A 158 -27.01 11.17 -7.43
N ILE A 159 -27.98 10.78 -8.24
CA ILE A 159 -29.13 10.00 -7.81
C ILE A 159 -28.78 8.51 -7.91
N PRO A 160 -28.86 7.75 -6.80
CA PRO A 160 -28.61 6.32 -6.82
C PRO A 160 -29.72 5.60 -7.59
N LEU A 161 -29.33 4.69 -8.47
CA LEU A 161 -30.24 3.79 -9.16
C LEU A 161 -30.47 2.52 -8.33
N THR A 162 -31.68 1.97 -8.37
CA THR A 162 -31.94 0.64 -7.83
C THR A 162 -31.18 -0.43 -8.64
N LYS A 163 -31.14 -1.66 -8.12
CA LYS A 163 -30.57 -2.82 -8.83
C LYS A 163 -31.20 -3.09 -10.21
N ASP A 164 -32.44 -2.61 -10.40
CA ASP A 164 -33.22 -2.76 -11.63
C ASP A 164 -33.13 -1.49 -12.51
N TYR A 165 -32.15 -0.63 -12.23
CA TYR A 165 -31.87 0.64 -12.91
C TYR A 165 -33.06 1.61 -12.93
N GLN A 166 -33.68 1.77 -11.76
CA GLN A 166 -34.80 2.69 -11.56
C GLN A 166 -34.49 3.79 -10.56
N ALA A 167 -35.11 4.95 -10.72
CA ALA A 167 -35.10 6.03 -9.73
C ALA A 167 -36.35 6.89 -9.80
N GLU A 168 -36.79 7.42 -8.66
CA GLU A 168 -37.87 8.41 -8.57
C GLU A 168 -37.26 9.82 -8.68
N LEU A 169 -37.84 10.66 -9.55
CA LEU A 169 -37.36 11.99 -9.91
C LEU A 169 -38.41 13.04 -9.61
N GLU A 170 -38.00 14.07 -8.88
CA GLU A 170 -38.75 15.31 -8.67
C GLU A 170 -38.70 16.21 -9.93
N PRO A 171 -39.47 17.31 -9.97
CA PRO A 171 -39.21 18.39 -10.92
C PRO A 171 -37.76 18.91 -10.83
N GLY A 172 -37.11 19.08 -11.98
CA GLY A 172 -35.70 19.51 -12.04
C GLY A 172 -35.00 19.30 -13.39
N PHE A 173 -33.67 19.46 -13.38
CA PHE A 173 -32.77 19.33 -14.53
C PHE A 173 -31.88 18.10 -14.35
N TYR A 174 -31.83 17.22 -15.37
CA TYR A 174 -31.21 15.90 -15.25
C TYR A 174 -30.29 15.56 -16.41
N GLY A 175 -29.30 14.73 -16.13
CA GLY A 175 -28.45 14.08 -17.11
C GLY A 175 -28.26 12.60 -16.76
N VAL A 176 -28.34 11.73 -17.77
CA VAL A 176 -28.09 10.29 -17.64
C VAL A 176 -26.93 9.89 -18.53
N GLN A 177 -25.97 9.16 -17.95
CA GLN A 177 -24.72 8.79 -18.60
C GLN A 177 -24.38 7.33 -18.31
N GLU A 178 -23.95 6.58 -19.32
CA GLU A 178 -23.38 5.24 -19.12
C GLU A 178 -21.93 5.36 -18.65
N GLU A 179 -21.59 4.74 -17.51
CA GLU A 179 -20.22 4.73 -16.97
C GLU A 179 -19.48 3.46 -17.38
N THR A 180 -20.19 2.34 -17.44
CA THR A 180 -19.68 1.07 -17.99
C THR A 180 -20.77 0.39 -18.81
N ALA A 181 -20.40 -0.09 -20.00
CA ALA A 181 -21.29 -0.86 -20.86
C ALA A 181 -21.46 -2.29 -20.35
N PRO A 182 -22.54 -3.00 -20.73
CA PRO A 182 -22.68 -4.42 -20.45
C PRO A 182 -21.54 -5.24 -21.06
N THR A 183 -21.24 -6.39 -20.47
CA THR A 183 -20.20 -7.31 -20.94
C THR A 183 -20.40 -7.62 -22.43
N GLY A 184 -19.38 -7.30 -23.24
CA GLY A 184 -19.39 -7.52 -24.68
C GLY A 184 -20.03 -6.40 -25.52
N TYR A 185 -20.32 -5.23 -24.94
CA TYR A 185 -20.78 -4.02 -25.64
C TYR A 185 -19.76 -2.87 -25.49
N ALA A 186 -19.65 -2.03 -26.52
CA ALA A 186 -18.75 -0.88 -26.48
C ALA A 186 -19.37 0.26 -25.67
N LEU A 187 -18.60 0.83 -24.73
CA LEU A 187 -19.02 1.99 -23.95
C LEU A 187 -19.14 3.22 -24.85
N GLU A 188 -20.32 3.81 -24.85
CA GLU A 188 -20.58 5.15 -25.38
C GLU A 188 -21.08 5.99 -24.21
N ASN A 189 -20.25 6.91 -23.74
CA ASN A 189 -20.44 7.62 -22.47
C ASN A 189 -20.99 9.04 -22.66
N SER A 190 -21.69 9.31 -23.75
CA SER A 190 -22.36 10.61 -23.91
C SER A 190 -23.48 10.76 -22.89
N GLU A 191 -23.59 11.95 -22.29
CA GLU A 191 -24.65 12.25 -21.34
C GLU A 191 -25.90 12.75 -22.09
N TYR A 192 -27.05 12.14 -21.82
CA TYR A 192 -28.35 12.56 -22.33
C TYR A 192 -29.06 13.44 -21.31
N TYR A 193 -29.54 14.61 -21.74
CA TYR A 193 -30.15 15.60 -20.87
C TYR A 193 -31.66 15.69 -21.02
N PHE A 194 -32.35 15.95 -19.91
CA PHE A 194 -33.79 16.19 -19.90
C PHE A 194 -34.22 17.05 -18.71
N THR A 195 -35.43 17.59 -18.78
CA THR A 195 -36.02 18.42 -17.71
C THR A 195 -37.42 17.94 -17.37
N ILE A 196 -37.78 18.02 -16.09
CA ILE A 196 -39.12 17.74 -15.57
C ILE A 196 -39.63 19.04 -14.98
N ASN A 197 -40.71 19.60 -15.54
CA ASN A 197 -41.29 20.82 -15.00
C ASN A 197 -42.17 20.54 -13.77
N SER A 198 -42.72 21.58 -13.14
CA SER A 198 -43.52 21.43 -11.93
C SER A 198 -44.85 20.70 -12.11
N THR A 199 -45.34 20.57 -13.35
CA THR A 199 -46.52 19.74 -13.68
C THR A 199 -46.15 18.31 -14.04
N GLY A 200 -44.88 17.91 -13.95
CA GLY A 200 -44.37 16.61 -14.37
C GLY A 200 -44.22 16.42 -15.89
N ALA A 201 -44.39 17.48 -16.69
CA ALA A 201 -44.16 17.41 -18.13
C ALA A 201 -42.66 17.42 -18.43
N VAL A 202 -42.25 16.57 -19.37
CA VAL A 202 -40.83 16.30 -19.64
C VAL A 202 -40.40 16.82 -21.00
N LYS A 203 -39.22 17.45 -21.05
CA LYS A 203 -38.55 17.91 -22.27
C LYS A 203 -37.17 17.27 -22.41
N GLY A 204 -36.79 16.94 -23.64
CA GLY A 204 -35.50 16.32 -23.97
C GLY A 204 -34.37 17.34 -24.14
N ALA A 205 -33.21 16.87 -24.62
CA ALA A 205 -31.97 17.63 -24.70
C ALA A 205 -32.03 18.89 -25.59
N ASP A 206 -32.94 18.93 -26.55
CA ASP A 206 -33.19 20.04 -27.48
C ASP A 206 -34.35 20.95 -27.01
N SER A 207 -34.80 20.79 -25.76
CA SER A 207 -35.99 21.44 -25.19
C SER A 207 -37.33 21.09 -25.87
N SER A 208 -37.33 20.09 -26.76
CA SER A 208 -38.55 19.57 -27.37
C SER A 208 -39.31 18.64 -26.42
N ALA A 209 -40.63 18.54 -26.61
CA ALA A 209 -41.42 17.52 -25.92
C ALA A 209 -40.93 16.13 -26.32
N ILE A 210 -40.80 15.23 -25.34
CA ILE A 210 -40.38 13.84 -25.59
C ILE A 210 -41.55 12.96 -26.02
N ALA A 211 -41.25 11.92 -26.80
CA ALA A 211 -42.24 11.00 -27.34
C ALA A 211 -43.02 10.26 -26.22
N THR A 212 -44.33 10.09 -26.42
CA THR A 212 -45.21 9.38 -25.50
C THR A 212 -45.23 7.89 -25.79
N TRP A 213 -45.06 7.07 -24.74
CA TRP A 213 -45.20 5.62 -24.76
C TRP A 213 -46.66 5.24 -24.47
N SER A 214 -47.41 4.88 -25.50
CA SER A 214 -48.75 4.30 -25.39
C SER A 214 -48.70 2.79 -25.69
N ASP A 215 -49.34 1.99 -24.82
CA ASP A 215 -49.62 0.53 -24.95
C ASP A 215 -48.52 -0.50 -24.72
N GLY A 216 -47.57 -0.26 -23.79
CA GLY A 216 -46.77 -1.34 -23.17
C GLY A 216 -45.85 -2.15 -24.11
N TYR A 217 -45.80 -1.78 -25.39
CA TYR A 217 -44.92 -2.30 -26.43
C TYR A 217 -44.42 -1.12 -27.26
N LEU A 218 -43.14 -1.16 -27.66
CA LEU A 218 -42.59 -0.25 -28.66
C LEU A 218 -43.35 -0.49 -29.98
N THR A 219 -44.34 0.34 -30.31
CA THR A 219 -45.14 0.22 -31.54
C THR A 219 -44.41 0.74 -32.78
N GLN A 220 -43.21 1.29 -32.61
CA GLN A 220 -42.28 1.58 -33.70
C GLN A 220 -40.99 0.80 -33.48
N SER A 221 -40.40 0.32 -34.58
CA SER A 221 -39.05 -0.25 -34.54
C SER A 221 -38.16 0.73 -33.78
N PRO A 222 -37.41 0.26 -32.76
CA PRO A 222 -36.50 1.11 -32.02
C PRO A 222 -35.61 1.86 -33.00
N GLY A 223 -35.44 3.17 -32.80
CA GLY A 223 -34.56 3.98 -33.62
C GLY A 223 -33.10 3.52 -33.55
N SER A 224 -32.20 4.37 -34.02
CA SER A 224 -30.74 4.13 -33.94
C SER A 224 -30.02 5.05 -32.97
N ALA A 225 -30.75 5.90 -32.26
CA ALA A 225 -30.22 6.91 -31.35
C ALA A 225 -30.85 6.78 -29.98
N ASP A 226 -30.11 7.20 -28.96
CA ASP A 226 -30.59 7.22 -27.58
C ASP A 226 -31.79 8.12 -27.44
N THR A 227 -32.82 7.62 -26.78
CA THR A 227 -34.13 8.27 -26.75
C THR A 227 -34.77 8.13 -25.39
N LEU A 228 -35.37 9.21 -24.90
CA LEU A 228 -36.20 9.22 -23.70
C LEU A 228 -37.67 9.21 -24.08
N TYR A 229 -38.43 8.30 -23.48
CA TYR A 229 -39.88 8.19 -23.64
C TYR A 229 -40.59 8.48 -22.31
N GLN A 230 -41.82 8.97 -22.38
CA GLN A 230 -42.68 9.17 -21.20
C GLN A 230 -44.02 8.44 -21.31
N SER A 231 -44.48 7.92 -20.18
CA SER A 231 -45.90 7.60 -19.94
C SER A 231 -46.44 8.52 -18.83
N ALA A 232 -47.66 8.25 -18.34
CA ALA A 232 -48.31 9.05 -17.31
C ALA A 232 -47.41 9.34 -16.10
N ASP A 233 -46.71 8.33 -15.55
CA ASP A 233 -45.86 8.46 -14.35
C ASP A 233 -44.45 7.87 -14.51
N GLN A 234 -44.12 7.37 -15.70
CA GLN A 234 -42.89 6.62 -15.97
C GLN A 234 -42.08 7.30 -17.08
N LEU A 235 -40.76 7.22 -16.97
CA LEU A 235 -39.79 7.59 -17.99
C LEU A 235 -38.97 6.37 -18.38
N TYR A 236 -38.59 6.28 -19.64
CA TYR A 236 -37.81 5.16 -20.14
C TYR A 236 -36.69 5.69 -21.01
N PHE A 237 -35.46 5.56 -20.52
CA PHE A 237 -34.28 5.93 -21.27
C PHE A 237 -33.76 4.71 -22.02
N GLN A 238 -33.86 4.76 -23.35
CA GLN A 238 -33.40 3.71 -24.24
C GLN A 238 -31.99 4.05 -24.73
N LYS A 239 -31.00 3.24 -24.30
CA LYS A 239 -29.58 3.39 -24.68
C LYS A 239 -29.15 2.32 -25.68
N PHE A 240 -28.66 2.71 -26.84
CA PHE A 240 -28.15 1.79 -27.87
C PHE A 240 -26.62 1.66 -27.80
N ASP A 241 -26.14 0.42 -27.70
CA ASP A 241 -24.70 0.17 -27.81
C ASP A 241 -24.42 -0.80 -28.94
N GLN A 242 -23.27 -0.60 -29.56
CA GLN A 242 -22.73 -1.53 -30.50
C GLN A 242 -22.14 -2.74 -29.76
N LYS A 243 -22.63 -3.93 -30.09
CA LYS A 243 -22.03 -5.17 -29.62
C LYS A 243 -20.59 -5.26 -30.10
N GLN A 244 -19.66 -5.49 -29.18
CA GLN A 244 -18.26 -5.70 -29.52
C GLN A 244 -18.16 -6.96 -30.38
N LYS A 245 -17.39 -6.86 -31.47
CA LYS A 245 -17.06 -8.04 -32.28
C LYS A 245 -16.18 -8.96 -31.43
N GLN A 246 -16.47 -10.26 -31.49
CA GLN A 246 -15.75 -11.25 -30.71
C GLN A 246 -14.24 -11.14 -30.95
N ALA A 247 -13.46 -11.22 -29.86
CA ALA A 247 -12.01 -11.21 -29.91
C ALA A 247 -11.51 -12.25 -30.91
N LYS A 248 -10.59 -11.84 -31.80
CA LYS A 248 -9.93 -12.77 -32.71
C LYS A 248 -8.66 -13.29 -32.06
N GLU A 249 -8.46 -14.59 -32.17
CA GLU A 249 -7.22 -15.24 -31.74
C GLU A 249 -6.15 -15.07 -32.82
N PHE A 250 -5.00 -14.56 -32.39
CA PHE A 250 -3.79 -14.43 -33.17
C PHE A 250 -2.64 -15.13 -32.45
N ASN A 251 -1.70 -15.70 -33.19
CA ASN A 251 -0.45 -16.19 -32.63
C ASN A 251 0.61 -15.11 -32.85
N LEU A 252 1.11 -14.48 -31.79
CA LEU A 252 2.17 -13.49 -31.90
C LEU A 252 3.53 -14.16 -31.71
N GLN A 253 4.41 -13.95 -32.70
CA GLN A 253 5.81 -14.30 -32.62
C GLN A 253 6.65 -13.04 -32.51
N LEU A 254 7.53 -13.00 -31.51
CA LEU A 254 8.46 -11.91 -31.28
C LEU A 254 9.81 -12.27 -31.89
N LEU A 255 10.28 -11.46 -32.85
CA LEU A 255 11.54 -11.67 -33.55
C LEU A 255 12.49 -10.52 -33.24
N LYS A 256 13.63 -10.85 -32.63
CA LYS A 256 14.62 -9.86 -32.25
C LYS A 256 15.77 -9.83 -33.25
N TYR A 257 16.18 -8.63 -33.65
CA TYR A 257 17.30 -8.43 -34.57
C TYR A 257 18.33 -7.47 -33.98
N ASP A 258 19.60 -7.74 -34.27
CA ASP A 258 20.69 -6.80 -34.05
C ASP A 258 20.56 -5.63 -35.04
N LYS A 259 20.47 -4.42 -34.52
CA LYS A 259 20.25 -3.19 -35.31
C LYS A 259 21.37 -2.92 -36.31
N SER A 260 22.60 -3.30 -35.98
CA SER A 260 23.80 -3.07 -36.80
C SER A 260 24.02 -4.16 -37.84
N THR A 261 23.95 -5.43 -37.44
CA THR A 261 24.26 -6.57 -38.32
C THR A 261 23.05 -7.13 -39.06
N LYS A 262 21.83 -6.75 -38.66
CA LYS A 262 20.56 -7.27 -39.19
C LYS A 262 20.36 -8.77 -39.00
N LYS A 263 21.17 -9.41 -38.17
CA LYS A 263 21.01 -10.84 -37.85
C LYS A 263 19.99 -11.02 -36.73
N GLN A 264 19.20 -12.08 -36.85
CA GLN A 264 18.27 -12.47 -35.80
C GLN A 264 19.04 -12.90 -34.55
N VAL A 265 18.57 -12.46 -33.39
CA VAL A 265 19.09 -12.84 -32.08
C VAL A 265 18.37 -14.12 -31.66
N SER A 266 19.12 -15.21 -31.51
CA SER A 266 18.57 -16.51 -31.11
C SER A 266 18.48 -16.68 -29.59
N ASP A 267 19.41 -16.07 -28.85
CA ASP A 267 19.39 -16.05 -27.38
C ASP A 267 18.55 -14.86 -26.89
N LEU A 268 17.35 -15.17 -26.41
CA LEU A 268 16.38 -14.21 -25.93
C LEU A 268 16.34 -14.15 -24.40
N SER A 269 17.39 -14.64 -23.73
CA SER A 269 17.50 -14.60 -22.28
C SER A 269 17.36 -13.17 -21.75
N GLY A 270 16.55 -13.00 -20.70
CA GLY A 270 16.29 -11.70 -20.07
C GLY A 270 15.25 -10.82 -20.78
N LEU A 271 14.78 -11.18 -21.99
CA LEU A 271 13.80 -10.40 -22.75
C LEU A 271 12.39 -10.45 -22.14
N SER A 272 11.71 -9.31 -22.10
CA SER A 272 10.29 -9.22 -21.73
C SER A 272 9.56 -8.07 -22.42
N PHE A 273 8.27 -8.28 -22.68
CA PHE A 273 7.39 -7.30 -23.31
C PHE A 273 6.11 -7.08 -22.50
N GLN A 274 5.51 -5.92 -22.72
CA GLN A 274 4.17 -5.57 -22.29
C GLN A 274 3.30 -5.31 -23.51
N LEU A 275 2.18 -6.03 -23.62
CA LEU A 275 1.09 -5.71 -24.53
C LEU A 275 0.02 -4.95 -23.76
N THR A 276 -0.38 -3.78 -24.24
CA THR A 276 -1.44 -2.97 -23.63
C THR A 276 -2.56 -2.76 -24.63
N GLN A 277 -3.81 -3.00 -24.21
CA GLN A 277 -5.03 -2.69 -24.97
C GLN A 277 -5.60 -1.36 -24.50
N TYR A 278 -6.00 -0.51 -25.45
CA TYR A 278 -6.66 0.77 -25.22
C TYR A 278 -7.96 0.84 -26.00
N GLN A 279 -8.95 1.56 -25.45
CA GLN A 279 -10.12 1.97 -26.23
C GLN A 279 -9.68 2.79 -27.45
N ALA A 280 -10.37 2.65 -28.58
CA ALA A 280 -10.05 3.41 -29.78
C ALA A 280 -10.40 4.89 -29.66
N GLY A 281 -9.51 5.76 -30.15
CA GLY A 281 -9.68 7.21 -30.15
C GLY A 281 -8.74 7.93 -29.17
N GLU A 282 -8.58 9.25 -29.32
CA GLU A 282 -7.50 10.06 -28.70
C GLU A 282 -7.56 10.22 -27.17
N HIS A 283 -8.46 9.53 -26.48
CA HIS A 283 -8.51 9.45 -25.01
C HIS A 283 -8.29 8.00 -24.56
N LYS A 284 -7.04 7.54 -24.69
CA LYS A 284 -6.59 6.15 -24.53
C LYS A 284 -6.66 5.65 -23.08
N GLN A 285 -7.85 5.26 -22.63
CA GLN A 285 -8.03 4.50 -21.39
C GLN A 285 -7.44 3.09 -21.56
N VAL A 286 -6.63 2.67 -20.59
CA VAL A 286 -6.09 1.30 -20.53
C VAL A 286 -7.21 0.34 -20.15
N ILE A 287 -7.43 -0.67 -20.99
CA ILE A 287 -8.42 -1.73 -20.75
C ILE A 287 -7.74 -2.94 -20.12
N GLU A 288 -6.61 -3.37 -20.69
CA GLU A 288 -5.91 -4.58 -20.27
C GLU A 288 -4.40 -4.44 -20.50
N GLN A 289 -3.61 -5.08 -19.63
CA GLN A 289 -2.16 -5.19 -19.76
C GLN A 289 -1.70 -6.63 -19.55
N GLN A 290 -0.89 -7.13 -20.47
CA GLN A 290 -0.32 -8.46 -20.42
C GLN A 290 1.21 -8.40 -20.48
N MET A 291 1.87 -9.01 -19.51
CA MET A 291 3.33 -9.21 -19.50
C MET A 291 3.69 -10.53 -20.18
N ILE A 292 4.71 -10.51 -21.04
CA ILE A 292 5.18 -11.64 -21.82
C ILE A 292 6.67 -11.87 -21.49
N THR A 293 7.02 -13.05 -20.96
CA THR A 293 8.37 -13.39 -20.48
C THR A 293 8.75 -14.83 -20.81
N GLY A 294 10.04 -15.11 -20.97
CA GLY A 294 10.58 -16.48 -21.03
C GLY A 294 10.19 -17.26 -22.30
N ASN A 295 9.87 -18.55 -22.16
CA ASN A 295 9.55 -19.45 -23.28
C ASN A 295 8.33 -19.03 -24.13
N GLN A 296 7.54 -18.04 -23.67
CA GLN A 296 6.39 -17.49 -24.39
C GLN A 296 6.78 -16.64 -25.62
N ILE A 297 8.06 -16.28 -25.75
CA ILE A 297 8.52 -15.32 -26.77
C ILE A 297 8.55 -15.95 -28.18
N SER A 298 8.72 -17.27 -28.29
CA SER A 298 8.84 -17.96 -29.59
C SER A 298 7.52 -18.29 -30.28
N ASP A 299 6.42 -18.44 -29.52
CA ASP A 299 5.07 -18.68 -30.03
C ASP A 299 4.04 -18.53 -28.89
N PHE A 300 3.17 -17.53 -28.93
CA PHE A 300 2.09 -17.41 -27.95
C PHE A 300 0.79 -16.87 -28.57
N THR A 301 -0.34 -17.43 -28.15
CA THR A 301 -1.66 -17.00 -28.62
C THR A 301 -2.16 -15.80 -27.81
N ILE A 302 -2.47 -14.72 -28.52
CA ILE A 302 -3.13 -13.52 -28.00
C ILE A 302 -4.55 -13.37 -28.54
N LYS A 303 -5.41 -12.76 -27.74
CA LYS A 303 -6.76 -12.38 -28.15
C LYS A 303 -6.79 -10.89 -28.36
N LEU A 304 -6.99 -10.47 -29.61
CA LEU A 304 -7.10 -9.07 -29.96
C LEU A 304 -8.52 -8.74 -30.39
N ASN A 305 -9.08 -7.72 -29.76
CA ASN A 305 -10.43 -7.23 -29.99
C ASN A 305 -10.43 -6.32 -31.24
N PRO A 306 -11.29 -6.59 -32.24
CA PRO A 306 -11.47 -5.69 -33.38
C PRO A 306 -11.95 -4.30 -32.94
N GLY A 307 -11.40 -3.26 -33.57
CA GLY A 307 -11.74 -1.86 -33.29
C GLY A 307 -10.96 -1.22 -32.14
N TYR A 308 -9.93 -1.85 -31.59
CA TYR A 308 -9.13 -1.33 -30.46
C TYR A 308 -7.70 -0.96 -30.85
N ASP A 309 -7.11 -0.05 -30.06
CA ASP A 309 -5.72 0.37 -30.17
C ASP A 309 -4.85 -0.45 -29.21
N TYR A 310 -3.62 -0.74 -29.62
CA TYR A 310 -2.68 -1.57 -28.88
C TYR A 310 -1.28 -0.96 -28.88
N THR A 311 -0.54 -1.21 -27.81
CA THR A 311 0.89 -0.90 -27.73
C THR A 311 1.66 -2.14 -27.28
N ILE A 312 2.71 -2.48 -28.04
CA ILE A 312 3.77 -3.39 -27.56
C ILE A 312 4.94 -2.53 -27.08
N LYS A 313 5.41 -2.81 -25.87
CA LYS A 313 6.54 -2.15 -25.25
C LYS A 313 7.56 -3.17 -24.78
N GLU A 314 8.82 -2.97 -25.14
CA GLU A 314 9.93 -3.73 -24.55
C GLU A 314 10.16 -3.24 -23.12
N VAL A 315 10.12 -4.17 -22.17
CA VAL A 315 10.31 -3.88 -20.75
C VAL A 315 11.75 -4.21 -20.33
N THR A 316 12.28 -5.32 -20.84
CA THR A 316 13.70 -5.68 -20.75
C THR A 316 14.19 -6.16 -22.12
N ALA A 317 15.35 -5.66 -22.57
CA ALA A 317 16.01 -6.16 -23.77
C ALA A 317 16.70 -7.51 -23.48
N PRO A 318 17.01 -8.31 -24.52
CA PRO A 318 17.82 -9.51 -24.33
C PRO A 318 19.22 -9.16 -23.81
N ASP A 319 19.82 -10.11 -23.10
CA ASP A 319 21.19 -9.99 -22.59
C ASP A 319 22.17 -9.55 -23.69
N GLY A 320 22.91 -8.46 -23.42
CA GLY A 320 23.88 -7.89 -24.35
C GLY A 320 23.34 -6.86 -25.35
N TYR A 321 22.06 -6.47 -25.25
CA TYR A 321 21.44 -5.41 -26.06
C TYR A 321 20.95 -4.23 -25.21
N GLU A 322 20.97 -3.03 -25.79
CA GLU A 322 20.44 -1.82 -25.16
C GLU A 322 18.90 -1.85 -25.18
N LEU A 323 18.25 -1.62 -24.03
CA LEU A 323 16.79 -1.49 -23.94
C LEU A 323 16.30 -0.32 -24.81
N SER A 324 15.39 -0.59 -25.74
CA SER A 324 14.69 0.47 -26.46
C SER A 324 13.44 0.89 -25.72
N ASN A 325 13.39 2.14 -25.25
CA ASN A 325 12.17 2.73 -24.67
C ASN A 325 11.10 3.10 -25.72
N SER A 326 11.21 2.59 -26.96
CA SER A 326 10.23 2.82 -28.02
C SER A 326 8.99 1.95 -27.81
N ASN A 327 7.83 2.60 -27.78
CA ASN A 327 6.53 1.94 -27.89
C ASN A 327 6.20 1.67 -29.36
N PHE A 328 5.67 0.49 -29.65
CA PHE A 328 5.10 0.16 -30.96
C PHE A 328 3.58 0.13 -30.87
N ASP A 329 2.96 1.15 -31.43
CA ASP A 329 1.50 1.29 -31.45
C ASP A 329 0.92 0.70 -32.74
N PHE A 330 -0.16 -0.05 -32.61
CA PHE A 330 -0.91 -0.60 -33.73
C PHE A 330 -2.40 -0.67 -33.41
N LYS A 331 -3.24 -0.82 -34.44
CA LYS A 331 -4.68 -0.93 -34.30
C LYS A 331 -5.18 -2.19 -34.97
N ILE A 332 -6.12 -2.87 -34.34
CA ILE A 332 -6.91 -3.89 -35.01
C ILE A 332 -8.17 -3.23 -35.55
N THR A 333 -8.33 -3.23 -36.86
CA THR A 333 -9.49 -2.66 -37.56
C THR A 333 -10.78 -3.36 -37.15
N GLU A 334 -11.92 -2.76 -37.46
CA GLU A 334 -13.22 -3.35 -37.12
C GLU A 334 -13.48 -4.69 -37.81
N ASP A 335 -12.91 -4.94 -38.98
CA ASP A 335 -12.96 -6.23 -39.67
C ASP A 335 -11.96 -7.25 -39.08
N GLY A 336 -11.19 -6.84 -38.07
CA GLY A 336 -10.25 -7.67 -37.33
C GLY A 336 -8.98 -7.97 -38.12
N GLN A 337 -8.43 -6.96 -38.78
CA GLN A 337 -7.14 -6.96 -39.48
C GLN A 337 -6.22 -5.92 -38.84
N LEU A 338 -4.92 -5.97 -39.12
CA LEU A 338 -3.96 -4.96 -38.69
C LEU A 338 -4.10 -3.67 -39.53
N SER A 339 -4.23 -2.51 -38.88
CA SER A 339 -4.27 -1.19 -39.55
C SER A 339 -2.88 -0.77 -40.05
N SER A 340 -2.82 -0.13 -41.23
CA SER A 340 -1.59 0.08 -42.02
C SER A 340 -0.75 1.32 -41.68
N GLU A 341 -1.13 2.17 -40.72
CA GLU A 341 -0.45 3.46 -40.50
C GLU A 341 1.00 3.35 -39.98
N LYS A 342 1.37 2.24 -39.33
CA LYS A 342 2.75 1.86 -38.98
C LYS A 342 3.09 0.41 -39.40
N SER A 343 2.23 -0.19 -40.22
CA SER A 343 2.25 -1.61 -40.57
C SER A 343 2.35 -1.74 -42.08
N VAL A 344 3.46 -2.28 -42.58
CA VAL A 344 3.62 -2.51 -44.01
C VAL A 344 2.90 -3.80 -44.38
N GLY A 345 1.73 -3.69 -45.01
CA GLY A 345 1.11 -4.83 -45.68
C GLY A 345 1.56 -4.90 -47.13
N VAL A 346 2.29 -5.93 -47.56
CA VAL A 346 2.36 -6.31 -48.99
C VAL A 346 2.82 -7.80 -49.16
N PRO A 347 2.73 -8.36 -50.39
CA PRO A 347 2.07 -9.63 -50.72
C PRO A 347 2.87 -10.90 -50.38
N GLN A 348 2.17 -12.03 -50.21
CA GLN A 348 2.69 -13.40 -50.05
C GLN A 348 3.99 -13.58 -49.24
N TRP A 349 3.85 -14.13 -48.03
CA TRP A 349 4.92 -14.64 -47.19
C TRP A 349 6.05 -15.29 -48.02
N ASN A 350 7.25 -14.73 -47.94
CA ASN A 350 8.46 -15.31 -48.51
C ASN A 350 9.50 -15.48 -47.38
N PRO A 351 9.85 -16.72 -46.99
CA PRO A 351 10.81 -17.01 -45.92
C PRO A 351 12.26 -16.60 -46.27
N SER A 352 12.52 -16.13 -47.50
CA SER A 352 13.81 -15.57 -47.92
C SER A 352 13.93 -14.04 -47.79
N PHE A 353 13.04 -13.37 -47.03
CA PHE A 353 13.21 -11.96 -46.63
C PHE A 353 14.32 -11.77 -45.58
N GLU A 354 15.49 -12.35 -45.80
CA GLU A 354 16.71 -11.60 -45.50
C GLU A 354 16.68 -10.36 -46.40
N THR A 355 16.61 -9.17 -45.81
CA THR A 355 16.84 -7.87 -46.48
C THR A 355 15.69 -7.31 -47.35
N LYS A 356 14.74 -6.64 -46.70
CA LYS A 356 14.51 -5.20 -46.94
C LYS A 356 14.36 -4.42 -45.63
N ALA A 357 15.23 -4.73 -44.67
CA ALA A 357 15.51 -3.85 -43.54
C ALA A 357 16.33 -2.64 -44.03
N GLU A 358 15.79 -1.84 -44.95
CA GLU A 358 16.40 -0.55 -45.31
C GLU A 358 16.23 0.46 -44.17
N THR A 359 15.30 0.22 -43.25
CA THR A 359 15.06 1.07 -42.08
C THR A 359 15.37 0.31 -40.79
N ASN A 360 16.05 0.95 -39.85
CA ASN A 360 16.28 0.44 -38.48
C ASN A 360 15.00 0.55 -37.61
N GLN A 361 13.82 0.33 -38.20
CA GLN A 361 12.53 0.58 -37.57
C GLN A 361 11.87 -0.74 -37.18
N ASP A 362 11.19 -0.73 -36.04
CA ASP A 362 10.38 -1.86 -35.58
C ASP A 362 9.17 -2.02 -36.53
N ILE A 363 8.76 -3.26 -36.80
CA ILE A 363 7.69 -3.59 -37.76
C ILE A 363 6.80 -4.68 -37.17
N LEU A 364 5.49 -4.60 -37.41
CA LEU A 364 4.52 -5.66 -37.11
C LEU A 364 3.86 -6.13 -38.42
N TYR A 365 3.86 -7.45 -38.62
CA TYR A 365 3.31 -8.12 -39.80
C TYR A 365 2.22 -9.12 -39.40
N GLN A 366 1.25 -9.35 -40.30
CA GLN A 366 0.16 -10.32 -40.14
C GLN A 366 0.09 -11.30 -41.33
N ASP A 367 0.04 -12.61 -41.05
CA ASP A 367 -0.25 -13.71 -41.98
C ASP A 367 -1.45 -14.54 -41.50
N GLY A 368 -2.65 -14.23 -42.00
CA GLY A 368 -3.87 -14.86 -41.48
C GLY A 368 -4.03 -14.59 -39.98
N LYS A 369 -3.86 -15.64 -39.15
CA LYS A 369 -3.88 -15.55 -37.68
C LYS A 369 -2.48 -15.35 -37.06
N GLN A 370 -1.40 -15.46 -37.81
CA GLN A 370 -0.06 -15.26 -37.29
C GLN A 370 0.31 -13.77 -37.31
N LEU A 371 0.91 -13.27 -36.24
CA LEU A 371 1.49 -11.94 -36.14
C LEU A 371 2.99 -12.09 -35.89
N TYR A 372 3.80 -11.25 -36.50
CA TYR A 372 5.25 -11.23 -36.31
C TYR A 372 5.69 -9.81 -35.99
N TYR A 373 6.17 -9.60 -34.77
CA TYR A 373 6.74 -8.32 -34.36
C TYR A 373 8.26 -8.40 -34.43
N GLN A 374 8.85 -7.63 -35.34
CA GLN A 374 10.30 -7.50 -35.51
C GLN A 374 10.79 -6.27 -34.78
N LYS A 375 11.71 -6.46 -33.83
CA LYS A 375 12.31 -5.36 -33.05
C LYS A 375 13.83 -5.31 -33.23
N PHE A 376 14.37 -4.11 -33.51
CA PHE A 376 15.79 -3.89 -33.75
C PHE A 376 16.48 -3.17 -32.59
N ASP A 377 17.34 -3.87 -31.85
CA ASP A 377 18.08 -3.26 -30.74
C ASP A 377 19.55 -3.13 -31.08
N LYS A 378 20.14 -2.06 -30.55
CA LYS A 378 21.57 -1.87 -30.63
C LYS A 378 22.24 -2.84 -29.69
N LYS A 379 23.10 -3.71 -30.24
CA LYS A 379 23.97 -4.55 -29.42
C LYS A 379 24.89 -3.65 -28.61
N ILE A 380 25.00 -3.91 -27.31
CA ILE A 380 25.99 -3.25 -26.46
C ILE A 380 27.34 -3.59 -27.05
N ALA A 381 28.19 -2.59 -27.31
CA ALA A 381 29.49 -2.79 -27.92
C ALA A 381 30.34 -3.75 -27.06
N GLN A 382 30.34 -5.03 -27.42
CA GLN A 382 31.14 -6.08 -26.79
C GLN A 382 32.61 -5.88 -27.13
N THR A 383 33.28 -4.94 -26.44
CA THR A 383 34.76 -4.86 -26.46
C THR A 383 35.36 -4.57 -25.10
N VAL A 384 34.58 -4.08 -24.12
CA VAL A 384 35.07 -3.91 -22.75
C VAL A 384 34.22 -4.72 -21.78
N THR A 385 34.65 -5.96 -21.53
CA THR A 385 34.19 -6.72 -20.37
C THR A 385 35.15 -6.44 -19.22
N LYS A 386 34.61 -6.21 -18.02
CA LYS A 386 35.40 -6.14 -16.79
C LYS A 386 35.13 -7.37 -15.96
N LYS A 387 36.19 -8.04 -15.50
CA LYS A 387 36.09 -9.11 -14.51
C LYS A 387 36.12 -8.52 -13.12
N ILE A 388 35.10 -8.76 -12.30
CA ILE A 388 35.10 -8.31 -10.91
C ILE A 388 35.68 -9.39 -9.98
N LYS A 389 36.59 -8.99 -9.09
CA LYS A 389 37.14 -9.81 -8.00
C LYS A 389 36.67 -9.24 -6.67
N LEU A 390 36.23 -10.12 -5.79
CA LEU A 390 35.69 -9.75 -4.48
C LEU A 390 36.76 -10.00 -3.41
N LEU A 391 36.99 -9.03 -2.55
CA LEU A 391 37.96 -9.07 -1.47
C LEU A 391 37.25 -8.73 -0.16
N LYS A 392 37.57 -9.49 0.89
CA LYS A 392 36.87 -9.39 2.16
C LYS A 392 37.83 -9.02 3.28
N TYR A 393 37.46 -8.01 4.05
CA TYR A 393 38.23 -7.49 5.18
C TYR A 393 37.38 -7.49 6.44
N ASP A 394 38.04 -7.73 7.57
CA ASP A 394 37.47 -7.44 8.88
C ASP A 394 37.47 -5.92 9.08
N LYS A 395 36.30 -5.34 9.39
CA LYS A 395 36.10 -3.89 9.54
C LYS A 395 36.87 -3.30 10.73
N THR A 396 37.16 -4.12 11.73
CA THR A 396 37.86 -3.74 12.97
C THR A 396 39.37 -3.83 12.79
N THR A 397 39.87 -4.98 12.37
CA THR A 397 41.33 -5.21 12.24
C THR A 397 41.89 -4.71 10.93
N ARG A 398 41.04 -4.47 9.92
CA ARG A 398 41.40 -4.09 8.54
C ARG A 398 42.31 -5.11 7.87
N THR A 399 42.24 -6.37 8.30
CA THR A 399 43.01 -7.47 7.71
C THR A 399 42.14 -8.30 6.78
N PRO A 400 42.71 -8.89 5.71
CA PRO A 400 41.98 -9.81 4.85
C PRO A 400 41.40 -10.99 5.65
N ILE A 401 40.16 -11.38 5.34
CA ILE A 401 39.52 -12.56 5.92
C ILE A 401 40.01 -13.80 5.17
N GLY A 402 40.71 -14.70 5.87
CA GLY A 402 41.39 -15.84 5.25
C GLY A 402 40.49 -16.99 4.82
N THR A 403 39.27 -17.11 5.37
CA THR A 403 38.30 -18.16 5.00
C THR A 403 36.97 -17.50 4.64
N LEU A 404 36.56 -17.61 3.37
CA LEU A 404 35.29 -17.04 2.89
C LEU A 404 34.21 -18.10 2.66
N THR A 405 34.30 -19.23 3.37
CA THR A 405 33.28 -20.28 3.31
C THR A 405 31.90 -19.71 3.66
N GLY A 406 30.92 -19.97 2.79
CA GLY A 406 29.55 -19.46 2.94
C GLY A 406 29.32 -18.07 2.36
N LEU A 407 30.36 -17.39 1.84
CA LEU A 407 30.24 -16.07 1.22
C LEU A 407 29.46 -16.12 -0.10
N LYS A 408 28.49 -15.22 -0.25
CA LYS A 408 27.75 -15.00 -1.50
C LYS A 408 27.50 -13.51 -1.73
N PHE A 409 27.59 -13.12 -2.99
CA PHE A 409 27.18 -11.82 -3.47
C PHE A 409 26.15 -11.97 -4.59
N THR A 410 25.38 -10.92 -4.80
CA THR A 410 24.51 -10.77 -5.95
C THR A 410 24.86 -9.48 -6.67
N ILE A 411 25.14 -9.56 -7.97
CA ILE A 411 25.29 -8.41 -8.85
C ILE A 411 23.97 -8.21 -9.59
N THR A 412 23.38 -7.03 -9.44
CA THR A 412 22.15 -6.65 -10.13
C THR A 412 22.50 -5.64 -11.21
N GLN A 413 22.09 -5.92 -12.45
CA GLN A 413 22.15 -4.97 -13.56
C GLN A 413 20.83 -4.20 -13.64
N TYR A 414 20.91 -2.91 -13.96
CA TYR A 414 19.79 -2.01 -14.10
C TYR A 414 19.72 -1.43 -15.51
N SER A 415 18.50 -1.23 -16.00
CA SER A 415 18.24 -0.64 -17.32
C SER A 415 18.15 0.88 -17.31
N ASP A 416 18.14 1.49 -16.12
CA ASP A 416 18.01 2.93 -15.92
C ASP A 416 19.15 3.51 -15.07
N GLU A 417 19.53 4.75 -15.35
CA GLU A 417 20.57 5.48 -14.60
C GLU A 417 20.20 5.73 -13.13
N LYS A 418 18.91 5.58 -12.78
CA LYS A 418 18.40 5.75 -11.41
C LYS A 418 18.39 4.44 -10.61
N TYR A 419 18.82 3.32 -11.19
CA TYR A 419 18.90 2.03 -10.51
C TYR A 419 17.56 1.52 -9.95
N THR A 420 16.46 1.79 -10.65
CA THR A 420 15.10 1.41 -10.20
C THR A 420 14.55 0.20 -10.93
N LYS A 421 15.06 -0.13 -12.13
CA LYS A 421 14.56 -1.21 -12.98
C LYS A 421 15.62 -2.28 -13.16
N THR A 422 15.41 -3.40 -12.49
CA THR A 422 16.29 -4.57 -12.60
C THR A 422 16.16 -5.20 -13.99
N SER A 423 17.29 -5.39 -14.68
CA SER A 423 17.35 -6.10 -15.96
C SER A 423 17.84 -7.54 -15.79
N ARG A 424 18.87 -7.76 -14.96
CA ARG A 424 19.50 -9.07 -14.75
C ARG A 424 20.05 -9.20 -13.33
N VAL A 425 20.00 -10.42 -12.78
CA VAL A 425 20.57 -10.76 -11.47
C VAL A 425 21.61 -11.86 -11.66
N ILE A 426 22.78 -11.70 -11.04
CA ILE A 426 23.91 -12.63 -11.15
C ILE A 426 24.36 -13.00 -9.73
N ASP A 427 24.15 -14.25 -9.32
CA ASP A 427 24.69 -14.74 -8.06
C ASP A 427 26.16 -15.13 -8.23
N VAL A 428 27.00 -14.63 -7.33
CA VAL A 428 28.46 -14.77 -7.37
C VAL A 428 28.93 -15.50 -6.10
N ALA A 429 29.60 -16.62 -6.29
CA ALA A 429 30.30 -17.37 -5.23
C ALA A 429 31.79 -17.00 -5.19
N GLN A 430 32.46 -17.37 -4.08
CA GLN A 430 33.79 -16.95 -3.63
C GLN A 430 34.91 -16.82 -4.71
N ASP A 431 34.89 -17.62 -5.78
CA ASP A 431 35.95 -17.67 -6.79
C ASP A 431 35.57 -17.13 -8.19
N TYR A 432 34.34 -16.63 -8.39
CA TYR A 432 33.87 -16.30 -9.74
C TYR A 432 34.13 -14.85 -10.15
N THR A 433 34.76 -14.70 -11.31
CA THR A 433 34.78 -13.46 -12.08
C THR A 433 33.49 -13.33 -12.87
N ALA A 434 32.66 -12.32 -12.59
CA ALA A 434 31.58 -11.95 -13.50
C ALA A 434 32.13 -11.03 -14.60
N GLU A 435 31.84 -11.34 -15.86
CA GLU A 435 32.13 -10.43 -16.97
C GLU A 435 31.00 -9.41 -17.09
N LEU A 436 31.32 -8.16 -16.78
CA LEU A 436 30.38 -7.06 -16.82
C LEU A 436 30.63 -6.22 -18.07
N THR A 437 29.59 -6.07 -18.88
CA THR A 437 29.55 -5.17 -20.03
C THR A 437 29.30 -3.72 -19.59
N PRO A 438 29.36 -2.72 -20.49
CA PRO A 438 28.82 -1.39 -20.20
C PRO A 438 27.37 -1.46 -19.71
N GLY A 439 27.03 -0.70 -18.67
CA GLY A 439 25.73 -0.72 -18.01
C GLY A 439 25.75 -0.22 -16.56
N HIS A 440 24.57 -0.17 -15.92
CA HIS A 440 24.39 0.22 -14.53
C HIS A 440 24.28 -1.02 -13.65
N TYR A 441 25.00 -1.04 -12.53
CA TYR A 441 25.10 -2.22 -11.66
C TYR A 441 25.05 -1.87 -10.18
N SER A 442 24.57 -2.80 -9.36
CA SER A 442 24.85 -2.86 -7.93
C SER A 442 25.50 -4.18 -7.57
N ILE A 443 26.31 -4.20 -6.52
CA ILE A 443 26.75 -5.42 -5.86
C ILE A 443 26.24 -5.43 -4.42
N THR A 444 25.65 -6.54 -4.01
CA THR A 444 25.05 -6.72 -2.68
C THR A 444 25.59 -8.00 -2.06
N GLU A 445 26.04 -7.95 -0.82
CA GLU A 445 26.37 -9.15 -0.06
C GLU A 445 25.09 -9.86 0.37
N THR A 446 24.96 -11.14 0.03
CA THR A 446 23.77 -11.94 0.34
C THR A 446 24.04 -13.00 1.41
N SER A 447 25.30 -13.37 1.62
CA SER A 447 25.73 -14.05 2.83
C SER A 447 27.19 -13.72 3.14
N ALA A 448 27.48 -13.44 4.40
CA ALA A 448 28.83 -13.19 4.90
C ALA A 448 29.59 -14.50 5.17
N PRO A 449 30.93 -14.47 5.23
CA PRO A 449 31.72 -15.61 5.72
C PRO A 449 31.35 -16.02 7.14
N THR A 450 31.58 -17.30 7.49
CA THR A 450 31.41 -17.78 8.88
C THR A 450 32.10 -16.86 9.89
N GLY A 451 31.35 -16.36 10.88
CA GLY A 451 31.86 -15.45 11.91
C GLY A 451 31.82 -13.97 11.55
N PHE A 452 31.14 -13.58 10.46
CA PHE A 452 30.91 -12.18 10.05
C PHE A 452 29.42 -11.87 9.84
N SER A 453 29.01 -10.64 10.17
CA SER A 453 27.65 -10.16 9.95
C SER A 453 27.44 -9.75 8.50
N VAL A 454 26.38 -10.24 7.86
CA VAL A 454 26.00 -9.82 6.51
C VAL A 454 25.44 -8.39 6.51
N GLU A 455 25.91 -7.57 5.57
CA GLU A 455 25.36 -6.23 5.32
C GLU A 455 24.79 -6.14 3.90
N HIS A 456 23.46 -6.10 3.79
CA HIS A 456 22.74 -6.12 2.51
C HIS A 456 22.68 -4.76 1.79
N THR A 457 23.52 -3.79 2.17
CA THR A 457 23.55 -2.47 1.53
C THR A 457 24.12 -2.59 0.12
N PRO A 458 23.38 -2.26 -0.95
CA PRO A 458 23.88 -2.36 -2.32
C PRO A 458 24.92 -1.28 -2.63
N TYR A 459 26.00 -1.64 -3.30
CA TYR A 459 27.03 -0.73 -3.77
C TYR A 459 26.88 -0.47 -5.28
N TYR A 460 26.53 0.77 -5.66
CA TYR A 460 26.12 1.14 -7.01
C TYR A 460 27.24 1.73 -7.87
N PHE A 461 27.36 1.26 -9.11
CA PHE A 461 28.35 1.74 -10.10
C PHE A 461 27.82 1.64 -11.54
N THR A 462 28.49 2.30 -12.47
CA THR A 462 28.20 2.29 -13.91
C THR A 462 29.47 1.99 -14.67
N ILE A 463 29.44 1.05 -15.61
CA ILE A 463 30.49 0.80 -16.60
C ILE A 463 30.11 1.54 -17.87
N LYS A 464 30.94 2.49 -18.30
CA LYS A 464 30.74 3.27 -19.51
C LYS A 464 31.12 2.47 -20.75
N ALA A 465 30.67 2.93 -21.91
CA ALA A 465 30.96 2.30 -23.20
C ALA A 465 32.47 2.21 -23.54
N ASP A 466 33.28 3.13 -23.02
CA ASP A 466 34.74 3.14 -23.17
C ASP A 466 35.47 2.27 -22.13
N GLY A 467 34.72 1.60 -21.24
CA GLY A 467 35.27 0.80 -20.15
C GLY A 467 35.55 1.56 -18.86
N GLY A 468 35.40 2.88 -18.83
CA GLY A 468 35.55 3.68 -17.62
C GLY A 468 34.45 3.39 -16.60
N VAL A 469 34.77 3.41 -15.31
CA VAL A 469 33.78 3.21 -14.25
C VAL A 469 33.40 4.52 -13.57
N LYS A 470 32.10 4.69 -13.29
CA LYS A 470 31.55 5.80 -12.50
C LYS A 470 30.82 5.22 -11.29
N LEU A 471 31.11 5.71 -10.10
CA LEU A 471 30.37 5.36 -8.89
C LEU A 471 29.15 6.26 -8.74
N LEU A 472 28.06 5.73 -8.15
CA LEU A 472 26.90 6.55 -7.80
C LEU A 472 27.23 7.52 -6.65
N HIS A 473 27.98 7.02 -5.66
CA HIS A 473 28.47 7.78 -4.52
C HIS A 473 29.98 7.54 -4.33
N GLY A 474 30.73 8.58 -3.96
CA GLY A 474 32.18 8.49 -3.76
C GLY A 474 33.01 8.73 -5.03
N SER A 475 34.30 8.37 -4.98
CA SER A 475 35.25 8.55 -6.09
C SER A 475 35.97 7.24 -6.39
N LEU A 476 36.08 6.91 -7.68
CA LEU A 476 36.79 5.72 -8.14
C LEU A 476 38.30 5.90 -7.92
N LYS A 477 38.97 4.86 -7.40
CA LYS A 477 40.42 4.83 -7.23
C LYS A 477 41.06 3.90 -8.25
N GLU A 478 42.15 4.36 -8.88
CA GLU A 478 42.91 3.56 -9.84
C GLU A 478 43.90 2.63 -9.14
N TRP A 479 44.02 1.41 -9.66
CA TRP A 479 44.99 0.42 -9.17
C TRP A 479 46.37 0.66 -9.79
N SER A 480 47.28 1.30 -9.05
CA SER A 480 48.69 1.41 -9.42
C SER A 480 49.54 0.46 -8.56
N THR A 481 50.20 -0.50 -9.20
CA THR A 481 51.32 -1.30 -8.67
C THR A 481 51.05 -2.24 -7.48
N GLY A 482 50.45 -3.40 -7.75
CA GLY A 482 50.81 -4.70 -7.14
C GLY A 482 50.69 -4.91 -5.63
N TYR A 483 50.38 -3.89 -4.83
CA TYR A 483 50.17 -3.97 -3.40
C TYR A 483 48.73 -3.59 -3.07
N LEU A 484 48.07 -4.45 -2.29
CA LEU A 484 46.83 -4.14 -1.59
C LEU A 484 47.11 -2.93 -0.71
N VAL A 485 46.75 -1.73 -1.16
CA VAL A 485 46.66 -0.58 -0.28
C VAL A 485 45.46 -0.88 0.60
N VAL A 486 45.69 -1.44 1.79
CA VAL A 486 44.71 -1.40 2.87
C VAL A 486 44.32 0.07 2.96
N ALA A 487 43.12 0.39 2.48
CA ALA A 487 42.63 1.74 2.55
C ALA A 487 42.72 2.17 4.02
N ASN A 488 43.06 3.43 4.29
CA ASN A 488 42.99 3.99 5.65
C ASN A 488 41.55 4.05 6.20
N THR A 489 40.59 3.43 5.49
CA THR A 489 39.16 3.44 5.73
C THR A 489 38.68 2.04 6.11
N ASN A 490 37.45 1.97 6.61
CA ASN A 490 36.70 0.77 6.96
C ASN A 490 35.35 0.74 6.21
N GLU A 491 35.32 1.38 5.05
CA GLU A 491 34.17 1.53 4.16
C GLU A 491 34.41 0.70 2.92
N ASP A 492 33.34 0.18 2.32
CA ASP A 492 33.40 -0.60 1.09
C ASP A 492 33.95 0.26 -0.06
N GLN A 493 34.79 -0.34 -0.92
CA GLN A 493 35.47 0.35 -2.00
C GLN A 493 35.44 -0.46 -3.29
N LEU A 494 35.38 0.24 -4.42
CA LEU A 494 35.57 -0.36 -5.74
C LEU A 494 36.80 0.27 -6.40
N TYR A 495 37.71 -0.59 -6.85
CA TYR A 495 38.91 -0.22 -7.60
C TYR A 495 38.83 -0.76 -9.01
N GLN A 496 39.54 -0.10 -9.91
CA GLN A 496 39.62 -0.50 -11.30
C GLN A 496 41.07 -0.60 -11.76
N ASN A 497 41.35 -1.63 -12.57
CA ASN A 497 42.49 -1.64 -13.48
C ASN A 497 42.01 -1.76 -14.94
N LYS A 498 42.94 -1.90 -15.88
CA LYS A 498 42.64 -1.94 -17.31
C LYS A 498 41.62 -3.03 -17.70
N ASP A 499 41.56 -4.17 -17.00
CA ASP A 499 40.73 -5.33 -17.39
C ASP A 499 39.83 -5.88 -16.27
N GLN A 500 40.00 -5.41 -15.03
CA GLN A 500 39.35 -5.95 -13.83
C GLN A 500 38.84 -4.86 -12.88
N LEU A 501 37.85 -5.23 -12.08
CA LEU A 501 37.37 -4.49 -10.92
C LEU A 501 37.73 -5.28 -9.65
N TYR A 502 38.05 -4.57 -8.57
CA TYR A 502 38.23 -5.15 -7.25
C TYR A 502 37.22 -4.51 -6.30
N PHE A 503 36.34 -5.29 -5.72
CA PHE A 503 35.41 -4.83 -4.71
C PHE A 503 35.90 -5.28 -3.34
N GLU A 504 36.30 -4.32 -2.50
CA GLU A 504 36.64 -4.55 -1.10
C GLU A 504 35.41 -4.33 -0.24
N LYS A 505 34.93 -5.40 0.40
CA LYS A 505 33.84 -5.36 1.38
C LYS A 505 34.40 -5.49 2.79
N PHE A 506 34.09 -4.55 3.67
CA PHE A 506 34.47 -4.59 5.09
C PHE A 506 33.29 -5.09 5.92
N ASP A 507 33.46 -6.22 6.61
CA ASP A 507 32.41 -6.76 7.48
C ASP A 507 32.78 -6.60 8.93
N THR A 508 31.75 -6.31 9.70
CA THR A 508 31.80 -6.41 11.14
C THR A 508 31.84 -7.89 11.49
N THR A 509 32.79 -8.28 12.34
CA THR A 509 32.82 -9.61 12.95
C THR A 509 31.46 -9.90 13.57
N GLN A 510 30.82 -11.03 13.20
CA GLN A 510 29.64 -11.52 13.88
C GLN A 510 30.14 -11.93 15.27
N MET A 511 29.83 -11.14 16.28
CA MET A 511 30.03 -11.53 17.67
C MET A 511 28.91 -12.49 18.11
N ASP A 512 28.65 -13.52 17.31
CA ASP A 512 27.67 -14.52 17.65
C ASP A 512 28.24 -15.36 18.80
N GLN A 513 27.68 -15.06 19.97
CA GLN A 513 27.75 -15.81 21.21
C GLN A 513 29.00 -15.59 22.04
N LEU A 514 29.00 -14.47 22.77
CA LEU A 514 29.88 -14.34 23.93
C LEU A 514 29.54 -15.47 24.92
N GLN A 515 30.52 -16.30 25.26
CA GLN A 515 30.30 -17.43 26.17
C GLN A 515 30.52 -16.97 27.61
N LEU A 516 29.52 -17.21 28.46
CA LEU A 516 29.64 -17.09 29.91
C LEU A 516 29.96 -18.46 30.50
N HIS A 517 31.12 -18.59 31.13
CA HIS A 517 31.56 -19.74 31.91
C HIS A 517 31.28 -19.50 33.40
N LEU A 518 30.66 -20.47 34.07
CA LEU A 518 30.42 -20.41 35.52
C LEU A 518 31.43 -21.29 36.27
N LEU A 519 32.13 -20.71 37.24
CA LEU A 519 33.14 -21.38 38.06
C LEU A 519 32.79 -21.26 39.55
N LYS A 520 32.97 -22.35 40.30
CA LYS A 520 32.65 -22.41 41.74
C LYS A 520 33.91 -22.59 42.58
N TYR A 521 34.04 -21.76 43.61
CA TYR A 521 35.18 -21.76 44.52
C TYR A 521 34.72 -21.81 45.97
N ASP A 522 35.46 -22.54 46.81
CA ASP A 522 35.26 -22.51 48.25
C ASP A 522 35.73 -21.16 48.79
N GLY A 523 34.83 -20.39 49.40
CA GLY A 523 35.08 -19.02 49.85
C GLY A 523 36.08 -18.88 51.00
N GLN A 524 36.47 -19.99 51.67
CA GLN A 524 37.53 -19.98 52.68
C GLN A 524 38.88 -20.36 52.10
N THR A 525 38.93 -21.45 51.33
CA THR A 525 40.17 -22.04 50.81
C THR A 525 40.54 -21.57 49.41
N GLN A 526 39.62 -20.91 48.72
CA GLN A 526 39.76 -20.39 47.36
C GLN A 526 40.11 -21.45 46.31
N LYS A 527 39.81 -22.72 46.62
CA LYS A 527 40.00 -23.84 45.70
C LYS A 527 38.72 -24.13 44.94
N THR A 528 38.87 -24.62 43.71
CA THR A 528 37.73 -25.02 42.87
C THR A 528 36.95 -26.16 43.52
N ILE A 529 35.62 -26.04 43.49
CA ILE A 529 34.71 -27.07 43.98
C ILE A 529 34.50 -28.07 42.83
N LYS A 530 34.93 -29.31 43.02
CA LYS A 530 34.88 -30.35 41.96
C LYS A 530 33.57 -31.13 41.92
N ASN A 531 32.89 -31.32 43.06
CA ASN A 531 31.64 -32.07 43.13
C ASN A 531 30.44 -31.10 43.00
N ILE A 532 30.01 -30.83 41.77
CA ILE A 532 28.97 -29.84 41.46
C ILE A 532 27.72 -30.47 40.81
N SER A 533 27.54 -31.79 40.91
CA SER A 533 26.42 -32.52 40.28
C SER A 533 25.02 -32.06 40.71
N LYS A 534 24.90 -31.42 41.88
CA LYS A 534 23.64 -30.84 42.39
C LYS A 534 23.51 -29.34 42.10
N LEU A 535 24.53 -28.71 41.51
CA LEU A 535 24.58 -27.28 41.27
C LEU A 535 23.63 -26.91 40.13
N LYS A 536 22.84 -25.87 40.34
CA LYS A 536 22.01 -25.27 39.30
C LYS A 536 22.04 -23.75 39.41
N PHE A 537 22.04 -23.09 38.27
CA PHE A 537 21.90 -21.64 38.15
C PHE A 537 20.69 -21.28 37.30
N GLN A 538 20.15 -20.10 37.55
CA GLN A 538 19.25 -19.41 36.65
C GLN A 538 19.95 -18.15 36.15
N VAL A 539 19.94 -17.95 34.83
CA VAL A 539 20.39 -16.71 34.20
C VAL A 539 19.22 -16.06 33.50
N THR A 540 18.97 -14.80 33.85
CA THR A 540 17.88 -13.99 33.29
C THR A 540 18.46 -12.84 32.49
N GLN A 541 18.05 -12.76 31.22
CA GLN A 541 18.38 -11.67 30.31
C GLN A 541 17.26 -10.62 30.33
N TYR A 542 17.64 -9.35 30.39
CA TYR A 542 16.77 -8.18 30.29
C TYR A 542 17.23 -7.28 29.14
N GLN A 543 16.30 -6.49 28.61
CA GLN A 543 16.61 -5.50 27.57
C GLN A 543 17.36 -4.32 28.20
N GLN A 544 18.45 -3.84 27.59
CA GLN A 544 19.22 -2.73 28.18
C GLN A 544 18.44 -1.41 28.22
N ALA A 545 17.57 -1.16 27.23
CA ALA A 545 16.70 0.02 27.21
C ALA A 545 15.57 -0.02 28.24
N ASP A 546 15.21 -1.21 28.74
CA ASP A 546 14.17 -1.41 29.76
C ASP A 546 14.59 -2.56 30.70
N PRO A 547 15.26 -2.24 31.83
CA PRO A 547 15.76 -3.22 32.79
C PRO A 547 14.67 -4.04 33.49
N THR A 548 13.39 -3.72 33.29
CA THR A 548 12.26 -4.47 33.86
C THR A 548 11.77 -5.57 32.93
N LYS A 549 12.10 -5.50 31.64
CA LYS A 549 11.60 -6.42 30.61
C LYS A 549 12.53 -7.61 30.43
N VAL A 550 12.04 -8.79 30.84
CA VAL A 550 12.74 -10.06 30.65
C VAL A 550 12.67 -10.50 29.18
N VAL A 551 13.84 -10.78 28.60
CA VAL A 551 14.00 -11.30 27.23
C VAL A 551 14.06 -12.82 27.23
N LYS A 552 14.81 -13.42 28.16
CA LYS A 552 15.02 -14.86 28.24
C LYS A 552 15.36 -15.27 29.66
N VAL A 553 14.85 -16.41 30.11
CA VAL A 553 15.27 -17.08 31.35
C VAL A 553 15.81 -18.45 30.97
N GLN A 554 16.98 -18.81 31.48
CA GLN A 554 17.60 -20.11 31.23
C GLN A 554 18.14 -20.69 32.53
N GLN A 555 17.84 -21.96 32.78
CA GLN A 555 18.46 -22.71 33.87
C GLN A 555 19.63 -23.53 33.34
N LEU A 556 20.73 -23.54 34.08
CA LEU A 556 21.96 -24.25 33.78
C LEU A 556 22.20 -25.29 34.87
N SER A 557 22.49 -26.52 34.48
CA SER A 557 22.74 -27.67 35.37
C SER A 557 23.74 -28.61 34.72
N GLY A 558 24.62 -29.25 35.49
CA GLY A 558 25.59 -30.18 34.94
C GLY A 558 26.47 -30.84 36.00
N GLU A 559 27.30 -31.79 35.57
CA GLU A 559 28.18 -32.58 36.44
C GLU A 559 29.62 -32.04 36.45
N LYS A 560 29.99 -31.21 35.45
CA LYS A 560 31.31 -30.60 35.29
C LYS A 560 31.19 -29.11 34.94
N ALA A 561 32.24 -28.34 35.20
CA ALA A 561 32.24 -26.89 34.95
C ALA A 561 32.00 -26.52 33.48
N SER A 562 32.39 -27.39 32.54
CA SER A 562 32.12 -27.26 31.11
C SER A 562 30.63 -27.26 30.74
N ASP A 563 29.79 -27.76 31.64
CA ASP A 563 28.36 -27.93 31.37
C ASP A 563 27.56 -26.64 31.65
N PHE A 564 28.23 -25.63 32.21
CA PHE A 564 27.65 -24.34 32.59
C PHE A 564 28.12 -23.23 31.65
N ILE A 565 27.82 -23.39 30.36
CA ILE A 565 28.13 -22.42 29.30
C ILE A 565 26.83 -21.84 28.74
N MET A 566 26.81 -20.51 28.58
CA MET A 566 25.69 -19.79 27.99
C MET A 566 26.17 -18.73 27.00
N THR A 567 25.43 -18.60 25.92
CA THR A 567 25.47 -17.49 24.98
C THR A 567 24.86 -16.21 25.57
N VAL A 568 25.62 -15.13 25.63
CA VAL A 568 25.10 -13.78 25.94
C VAL A 568 25.13 -12.87 24.71
N LYS A 569 24.22 -11.90 24.69
CA LYS A 569 23.97 -10.94 23.61
C LYS A 569 24.46 -9.56 24.03
N GLU A 570 24.99 -8.82 23.07
CA GLU A 570 25.29 -7.40 23.24
C GLU A 570 24.03 -6.56 23.56
N SER A 571 24.27 -5.39 24.12
CA SER A 571 23.23 -4.42 24.52
C SER A 571 22.13 -5.03 25.40
N SER A 572 22.52 -5.86 26.37
CA SER A 572 21.63 -6.58 27.28
C SER A 572 22.13 -6.53 28.72
N ILE A 573 21.20 -6.69 29.67
CA ILE A 573 21.49 -6.82 31.11
C ILE A 573 21.26 -8.26 31.51
N TYR A 574 22.14 -8.81 32.34
CA TYR A 574 22.05 -10.20 32.82
C TYR A 574 22.08 -10.26 34.34
N LYS A 575 21.23 -11.12 34.91
CA LYS A 575 21.26 -11.49 36.32
C LYS A 575 21.47 -13.00 36.47
N ILE A 576 22.47 -13.39 37.24
CA ILE A 576 22.78 -14.78 37.57
C ILE A 576 22.32 -15.04 39.00
N GLN A 577 21.59 -16.13 39.21
CA GLN A 577 21.14 -16.58 40.53
C GLN A 577 21.47 -18.06 40.72
N GLU A 578 22.06 -18.41 41.86
CA GLU A 578 22.22 -19.81 42.25
C GLU A 578 20.89 -20.34 42.78
N ILE A 579 20.42 -21.47 42.25
CA ILE A 579 19.12 -22.06 42.62
C ILE A 579 19.29 -23.39 43.38
N SER A 580 20.47 -24.02 43.29
CA SER A 580 20.86 -25.10 44.20
C SER A 580 22.38 -25.16 44.33
N ALA A 581 22.86 -25.33 45.56
CA ALA A 581 24.29 -25.34 45.87
C ALA A 581 24.94 -26.72 45.73
N PRO A 582 26.29 -26.77 45.56
CA PRO A 582 27.03 -28.02 45.62
C PRO A 582 26.88 -28.73 46.97
N GLU A 583 27.07 -30.04 46.99
CA GLU A 583 26.99 -30.83 48.21
C GLU A 583 28.01 -30.36 49.26
N GLY A 584 27.54 -30.11 50.49
CA GLY A 584 28.37 -29.57 51.57
C GLY A 584 28.48 -28.03 51.62
N TYR A 585 27.86 -27.31 50.69
CA TYR A 585 27.85 -25.83 50.65
C TYR A 585 26.46 -25.25 50.90
N GLN A 586 26.42 -24.04 51.44
CA GLN A 586 25.19 -23.28 51.67
C GLN A 586 24.70 -22.67 50.35
N LEU A 587 23.39 -22.66 50.13
CA LEU A 587 22.79 -21.93 49.02
C LEU A 587 22.87 -20.44 49.29
N ASP A 588 23.45 -19.71 48.35
CA ASP A 588 23.45 -18.26 48.28
C ASP A 588 22.67 -17.83 47.04
N ASP A 589 21.38 -17.54 47.22
CA ASP A 589 20.44 -17.18 46.14
C ASP A 589 20.48 -15.69 45.79
N SER A 590 21.52 -14.97 46.24
CA SER A 590 21.75 -13.59 45.82
C SER A 590 22.02 -13.50 44.31
N THR A 591 21.63 -12.37 43.71
CA THR A 591 21.79 -12.15 42.27
C THR A 591 23.06 -11.36 41.97
N PHE A 592 23.82 -11.84 40.99
CA PHE A 592 24.94 -11.12 40.41
C PHE A 592 24.53 -10.50 39.08
N GLU A 593 24.77 -9.19 38.92
CA GLU A 593 24.33 -8.41 37.75
C GLU A 593 25.51 -7.89 36.94
N PHE A 594 25.41 -8.02 35.61
CA PHE A 594 26.37 -7.45 34.66
C PHE A 594 25.66 -7.01 33.37
N THR A 595 26.31 -6.15 32.59
CA THR A 595 25.83 -5.72 31.27
C THR A 595 26.84 -6.02 30.19
N VAL A 596 26.37 -6.19 28.95
CA VAL A 596 27.21 -6.32 27.76
C VAL A 596 26.96 -5.12 26.86
N ASP A 597 27.99 -4.35 26.53
CA ASP A 597 27.86 -3.20 25.64
C ASP A 597 27.84 -3.62 24.15
N ALA A 598 27.61 -2.64 23.26
CA ALA A 598 27.61 -2.85 21.81
C ALA A 598 28.99 -3.20 21.21
N LYS A 599 30.05 -3.24 22.03
CA LYS A 599 31.40 -3.66 21.64
C LYS A 599 31.73 -5.06 22.16
N GLY A 600 30.79 -5.72 22.83
CA GLY A 600 31.00 -7.01 23.49
C GLY A 600 31.83 -6.94 24.77
N THR A 601 31.95 -5.76 25.39
CA THR A 601 32.62 -5.57 26.68
C THR A 601 31.66 -5.89 27.81
N PHE A 602 32.11 -6.68 28.79
CA PHE A 602 31.33 -6.98 29.98
C PHE A 602 31.55 -5.89 31.03
N HIS A 603 30.48 -5.38 31.63
CA HIS A 603 30.55 -4.39 32.70
C HIS A 603 29.89 -4.92 33.99
N LEU A 604 30.56 -4.69 35.11
CA LEU A 604 30.05 -4.97 36.46
C LEU A 604 28.94 -3.97 36.83
N LYS A 605 28.14 -4.34 37.82
CA LYS A 605 27.17 -3.42 38.45
C LYS A 605 27.86 -2.13 38.92
N GLY A 606 27.53 -1.00 38.30
CA GLY A 606 28.21 0.29 38.48
C GLY A 606 29.00 0.78 37.26
N GLY A 607 29.03 0.02 36.17
CA GLY A 607 29.54 0.45 34.85
C GLY A 607 31.02 0.19 34.59
N GLN A 608 31.78 -0.26 35.60
CA GLN A 608 33.18 -0.62 35.44
C GLN A 608 33.33 -1.84 34.53
N ALA A 609 34.26 -1.77 33.56
CA ALA A 609 34.57 -2.92 32.69
C ALA A 609 35.13 -4.09 33.50
N ALA A 610 34.78 -5.32 33.12
CA ALA A 610 35.26 -6.53 33.74
C ALA A 610 36.79 -6.66 33.56
N PRO A 611 37.54 -6.98 34.62
CA PRO A 611 38.98 -7.17 34.53
C PRO A 611 39.34 -8.32 33.57
N GLN A 612 40.49 -8.18 32.90
CA GLN A 612 40.97 -9.20 31.97
C GLN A 612 41.47 -10.45 32.70
N TRP A 613 41.11 -11.64 32.22
CA TRP A 613 41.54 -12.91 32.79
C TRP A 613 42.95 -13.29 32.30
N GLN A 614 43.90 -13.47 33.22
CA GLN A 614 45.32 -13.60 32.88
C GLN A 614 45.82 -15.05 32.74
N THR A 615 45.37 -16.04 33.54
CA THR A 615 45.74 -17.47 33.38
C THR A 615 44.64 -18.45 33.87
N LYS A 616 44.60 -19.66 33.30
CA LYS A 616 43.54 -20.69 33.49
C LYS A 616 43.70 -21.53 34.78
N ASP A 617 44.89 -21.54 35.40
CA ASP A 617 45.25 -22.51 36.44
C ASP A 617 45.46 -21.93 37.86
N GLU A 618 45.43 -20.61 38.06
CA GLU A 618 45.42 -20.03 39.40
C GLU A 618 44.37 -18.93 39.47
N ALA A 619 43.42 -19.13 40.39
CA ALA A 619 42.43 -18.13 40.69
C ALA A 619 43.15 -16.84 41.11
N VAL A 620 42.81 -15.72 40.47
CA VAL A 620 42.89 -14.42 41.14
C VAL A 620 41.75 -14.37 42.16
N ALA A 621 41.77 -15.29 43.13
CA ALA A 621 40.91 -15.25 44.30
C ALA A 621 41.57 -14.35 45.37
N SER A 622 42.15 -13.22 44.97
CA SER A 622 42.64 -12.24 45.96
C SER A 622 41.48 -11.59 46.72
N THR A 623 40.24 -11.73 46.22
CA THR A 623 39.04 -11.20 46.84
C THR A 623 38.07 -12.34 47.21
N LYS A 624 37.56 -12.33 48.44
CA LYS A 624 36.59 -13.33 48.95
C LYS A 624 35.15 -13.04 48.47
N VAL A 625 34.99 -12.53 47.25
CA VAL A 625 33.71 -12.05 46.70
C VAL A 625 33.49 -12.60 45.30
N ASP A 626 32.24 -12.64 44.86
CA ASP A 626 31.89 -13.04 43.50
C ASP A 626 32.43 -12.03 42.48
N GLN A 627 32.96 -12.53 41.37
CA GLN A 627 33.66 -11.70 40.40
C GLN A 627 33.44 -12.19 38.97
N LEU A 628 33.32 -11.26 38.03
CA LEU A 628 33.30 -11.53 36.59
C LEU A 628 34.63 -11.06 35.96
N TYR A 629 35.18 -11.92 35.11
CA TYR A 629 36.37 -11.62 34.30
C TYR A 629 36.05 -11.77 32.82
N GLN A 630 36.78 -11.08 31.96
CA GLN A 630 36.68 -11.21 30.51
C GLN A 630 38.00 -11.69 29.90
N GLN A 631 37.93 -12.59 28.92
CA GLN A 631 39.05 -12.97 28.07
C GLN A 631 38.57 -13.04 26.62
N LYS A 632 39.00 -12.09 25.78
CA LYS A 632 38.52 -11.99 24.39
C LYS A 632 36.98 -11.96 24.36
N SER A 633 36.35 -12.91 23.66
CA SER A 633 34.89 -13.07 23.51
C SER A 633 34.26 -13.98 24.58
N GLU A 634 34.98 -14.30 25.66
CA GLU A 634 34.49 -15.16 26.75
C GLU A 634 34.48 -14.39 28.07
N ALA A 635 33.51 -14.71 28.93
CA ALA A 635 33.43 -14.21 30.29
C ALA A 635 33.41 -15.36 31.29
N TYR A 636 34.04 -15.13 32.44
CA TYR A 636 34.23 -16.13 33.47
C TYR A 636 33.69 -15.57 34.78
N PHE A 637 32.54 -16.09 35.21
CA PHE A 637 31.94 -15.72 36.49
C PHE A 637 32.38 -16.70 37.56
N GLN A 638 33.06 -16.19 38.58
CA GLN A 638 33.51 -16.93 39.74
C GLN A 638 32.58 -16.63 40.91
N LYS A 639 31.89 -17.65 41.40
CA LYS A 639 31.00 -17.57 42.57
C LYS A 639 31.66 -18.25 43.78
N MET A 640 31.77 -17.53 44.88
CA MET A 640 32.42 -17.96 46.12
C MET A 640 31.38 -18.55 47.09
N ASP A 641 31.57 -19.81 47.51
CA ASP A 641 30.63 -20.51 48.37
C ASP A 641 31.11 -20.71 49.79
N LYS A 642 30.15 -20.59 50.71
CA LYS A 642 30.36 -20.92 52.12
C LYS A 642 30.02 -22.38 52.37
N LYS A 643 30.95 -23.14 52.94
CA LYS A 643 30.67 -24.50 53.43
C LYS A 643 29.59 -24.46 54.50
N LYS A 644 28.72 -25.48 54.52
CA LYS A 644 27.78 -25.69 55.62
C LYS A 644 28.56 -25.88 56.92
N ALA A 645 28.11 -25.22 57.98
CA ALA A 645 28.66 -25.46 59.31
C ALA A 645 28.40 -26.93 59.70
N ILE A 646 29.44 -27.64 60.14
CA ILE A 646 29.29 -28.98 60.72
C ILE A 646 28.64 -28.78 62.09
N PRO A 647 27.50 -29.41 62.39
CA PRO A 647 26.93 -29.33 63.73
C PRO A 647 27.92 -29.95 64.71
N ILE A 648 28.36 -29.14 65.67
CA ILE A 648 29.18 -29.62 66.78
C ILE A 648 28.25 -30.47 67.65
N LEU A 649 28.41 -31.79 67.64
CA LEU A 649 27.75 -32.65 68.61
C LEU A 649 28.25 -32.28 70.01
N PRO A 650 27.39 -32.20 71.04
CA PRO A 650 27.83 -31.88 72.39
C PRO A 650 28.88 -32.89 72.85
N GLN A 651 29.94 -32.40 73.50
CA GLN A 651 30.98 -33.25 74.08
C GLN A 651 30.36 -34.11 75.18
N THR A 652 29.95 -35.34 74.86
CA THR A 652 29.79 -36.39 75.85
C THR A 652 31.12 -37.12 75.96
N GLY A 653 31.85 -36.84 77.04
CA GLY A 653 33.03 -37.60 77.43
C GLY A 653 32.68 -39.07 77.63
N GLY A 654 33.46 -39.94 77.00
CA GLY A 654 33.38 -41.38 77.15
C GLY A 654 34.42 -42.06 76.26
N HIS A 655 35.45 -42.65 76.88
CA HIS A 655 36.47 -43.43 76.19
C HIS A 655 35.86 -44.73 75.62
N GLY A 656 36.08 -45.00 74.33
CA GLY A 656 35.69 -46.25 73.68
C GLY A 656 36.34 -46.41 72.31
N THR A 657 37.12 -47.47 72.15
CA THR A 657 37.96 -47.85 70.99
C THR A 657 37.20 -48.07 69.68
N LEU A 658 37.86 -47.72 68.57
CA LEU A 658 37.43 -47.99 67.18
C LEU A 658 37.02 -49.46 66.98
N GLY A 659 35.81 -49.66 66.46
CA GLY A 659 35.37 -50.91 65.83
C GLY A 659 34.84 -50.62 64.44
N PHE A 660 35.61 -50.95 63.40
CA PHE A 660 35.09 -51.08 62.03
C PHE A 660 34.22 -52.33 61.96
N TYR A 661 32.92 -52.17 61.70
CA TYR A 661 32.09 -53.26 61.20
C TYR A 661 32.02 -53.18 59.68
N LEU A 662 32.81 -54.03 59.02
CA LEU A 662 32.43 -54.59 57.72
C LEU A 662 31.29 -55.57 57.97
N SER A 663 30.14 -55.37 57.33
CA SER A 663 29.18 -56.44 57.08
C SER A 663 29.00 -56.61 55.58
N ALA A 664 29.44 -57.76 55.09
CA ALA A 664 29.30 -58.25 53.73
C ALA A 664 27.86 -58.66 53.40
N SER A 665 27.49 -58.55 52.12
CA SER A 665 26.53 -59.40 51.37
C SER A 665 26.69 -59.00 49.89
N LEU A 666 27.54 -59.67 49.10
CA LEU A 666 27.29 -60.90 48.33
C LEU A 666 26.12 -60.78 47.33
N PHE A 667 26.43 -60.58 46.04
CA PHE A 667 25.88 -61.41 44.97
C PHE A 667 26.86 -61.46 43.78
N ILE A 668 27.16 -62.70 43.40
CA ILE A 668 27.98 -63.16 42.29
C ILE A 668 27.09 -63.24 41.04
N VAL A 669 27.55 -62.73 39.89
CA VAL A 669 27.24 -63.33 38.58
C VAL A 669 28.51 -63.33 37.72
N LEU A 670 28.97 -64.54 37.38
CA LEU A 670 29.99 -64.86 36.40
C LEU A 670 29.51 -64.49 34.98
N ALA A 671 30.41 -63.93 34.17
CA ALA A 671 30.83 -64.51 32.88
C ALA A 671 31.97 -63.66 32.29
N GLY A 672 33.18 -64.22 32.29
CA GLY A 672 34.37 -63.59 31.74
C GLY A 672 34.43 -63.68 30.21
N ILE A 673 35.00 -62.65 29.59
CA ILE A 673 35.67 -62.76 28.30
C ILE A 673 37.17 -62.65 28.57
N LEU A 674 37.88 -63.71 28.16
CA LEU A 674 39.29 -63.95 28.37
C LEU A 674 40.19 -62.83 27.82
N TYR A 675 41.27 -62.62 28.55
CA TYR A 675 42.32 -61.65 28.34
C TYR A 675 43.56 -62.29 27.69
N LYS A 676 44.33 -61.43 27.01
CA LYS A 676 45.81 -61.43 26.85
C LYS A 676 46.51 -62.29 25.77
N LYS A 677 46.99 -61.56 24.76
CA LYS A 677 48.41 -61.24 24.45
C LYS A 677 49.43 -62.41 24.35
N ARG A 678 49.91 -62.59 23.11
CA ARG A 678 51.17 -63.20 22.62
C ARG A 678 52.37 -63.14 23.60
N ALA A 679 53.16 -64.23 23.68
CA ALA A 679 54.42 -64.44 22.93
C ALA A 679 55.24 -65.68 23.37
N LYS A 680 55.84 -66.37 22.37
CA LYS A 680 56.96 -67.36 22.39
C LYS A 680 56.73 -68.70 23.13
N ASN A 681 57.12 -69.87 22.61
CA ASN A 681 58.13 -70.25 21.61
C ASN A 681 57.58 -70.88 20.34
#